data_AF-A0A7S2PG85-F1
#
_entry.id   AF-A0A7S2PG85-F1
#
_cell.length_a   1.000
_cell.length_b   1.000
_cell.length_c   1.000
_cell.angle_alpha   90.00
_cell.angle_beta   90.00
_cell.angle_gamma   90.00
#
_symmetry.space_group_name_H-M   'P 1'
#
loop_
_entity.id
_entity.type
_entity.pdbx_description
1 polymer ?
#
loop_
_entity_poly.entity_id
_entity_poly.type
_entity_poly.pdbx_seq_one_letter_code
_entity_poly.pdbx_strand_id
1 'polypeptide(L)'
;FLVHGATFLQRILALIPNKVDAVSNEHHSTNGRKRRRANTNEPSEQQQNSDNILPMVSSDSLDEAMTSILNGSGEDKQQMLMTSTLNQIVSVLYLDLWQPNQDWIKEAEDMIYGKSTKFYSIEDIESHVQASQKLTLFDISSWRIDLEAKLNRARFFEMEAWSAIKACTALDESGNTAASSDSCLLALNRLQNELCSTTLAAGEQSIMRNMNPLGKQSVSANGTHSLTRDDIENAIKTRQWILDLMQAKTSRERASFVQSVIERYVMLSQLPSPPFSGFGESASDPTTLLKENTKDSISVLSANCYSHTHIVGNMAARLSSSMQSTSQDTSLRTKEGVASALAELRQLPVLSVVEEKLHARHQLIDWNVKALQMKGSTTATGKQHFQTLEKLHNELSSILSMANCQDVRPNEYIEREVKWFVAEDVKLICPESGTWVRNQYKRGCDWRQNYLSIKSVLQPYGYNFGEILSSASAASVSGVDVSRIKNLLVDHDTLASCFVEECNHLREIEKVVNGWAAAVNQVLVNDSHHLEARYNELVKVEASRPKGIIANPPRHVVDLWVRVLKWGLNLKTGVESITEKLLEWKAVPFQQHEVETQDAEFHESVRLTKLLLTSIIVEGQDFMLSKDVTFTPLLSQLRSKTITSFSNGNCARLISRKEVVESCIHGELL
;
A
#
# COMPACT_ATOMS: atom_id res chain seq x y z
N PHE A 1 54.49 -8.70 0.31
CA PHE A 1 54.99 -9.15 1.64
C PHE A 1 56.12 -10.19 1.54
N LEU A 2 55.85 -11.51 1.50
CA LEU A 2 56.85 -12.59 1.66
C LEU A 2 58.17 -12.40 0.89
N VAL A 3 58.13 -12.15 -0.42
CA VAL A 3 59.34 -12.02 -1.28
C VAL A 3 60.26 -10.86 -0.85
N HIS A 4 59.70 -9.74 -0.42
CA HIS A 4 60.47 -8.58 0.06
C HIS A 4 60.93 -8.75 1.51
N GLY A 5 60.13 -9.40 2.35
CA GLY A 5 60.55 -9.84 3.68
C GLY A 5 61.75 -10.80 3.62
N ALA A 6 61.70 -11.77 2.70
CA ALA A 6 62.77 -12.74 2.48
C ALA A 6 64.08 -12.07 2.00
N THR A 7 64.01 -11.15 1.03
CA THR A 7 65.21 -10.42 0.55
C THR A 7 65.78 -9.43 1.58
N PHE A 8 64.96 -8.88 2.47
CA PHE A 8 65.43 -8.10 3.62
C PHE A 8 66.09 -9.00 4.70
N LEU A 9 65.44 -10.11 5.08
CA LEU A 9 66.01 -11.13 5.96
C LEU A 9 67.34 -11.66 5.43
N GLN A 10 67.41 -12.00 4.15
CA GLN A 10 68.63 -12.53 3.51
C GLN A 10 69.80 -11.52 3.55
N ARG A 11 69.53 -10.22 3.45
CA ARG A 11 70.55 -9.16 3.64
C ARG A 11 71.04 -9.04 5.08
N ILE A 12 70.20 -9.33 6.07
CA ILE A 12 70.58 -9.31 7.49
C ILE A 12 71.28 -10.60 7.90
N LEU A 13 70.84 -11.76 7.40
CA LEU A 13 71.52 -13.05 7.59
C LEU A 13 72.93 -13.03 6.98
N ALA A 14 73.13 -12.35 5.84
CA ALA A 14 74.44 -12.14 5.22
C ALA A 14 75.41 -11.26 6.04
N LEU A 15 74.95 -10.62 7.12
CA LEU A 15 75.79 -9.87 8.07
C LEU A 15 76.20 -10.72 9.30
N ILE A 16 75.75 -11.97 9.40
CA ILE A 16 76.17 -12.91 10.46
C ILE A 16 77.47 -13.61 9.99
N PRO A 17 78.60 -13.47 10.71
CA PRO A 17 79.91 -13.89 10.21
C PRO A 17 80.16 -15.40 10.35
N ASN A 18 79.83 -16.16 9.31
CA ASN A 18 80.22 -17.56 9.19
C ASN A 18 81.74 -17.71 9.02
N LYS A 19 82.37 -18.55 9.86
CA LYS A 19 83.72 -19.07 9.62
C LYS A 19 83.61 -20.40 8.87
N VAL A 20 84.33 -20.56 7.75
CA VAL A 20 85.09 -21.77 7.33
C VAL A 20 85.74 -21.55 5.95
N ASP A 21 87.07 -21.54 5.95
CA ASP A 21 88.08 -22.01 4.97
C ASP A 21 87.87 -21.95 3.42
N ALA A 22 88.49 -20.92 2.82
CA ALA A 22 89.73 -20.99 1.99
C ALA A 22 89.78 -21.52 0.51
N VAL A 23 90.81 -20.99 -0.20
CA VAL A 23 91.53 -21.50 -1.40
C VAL A 23 91.13 -21.03 -2.84
N SER A 24 91.80 -19.93 -3.25
CA SER A 24 92.47 -19.70 -4.57
C SER A 24 91.72 -19.22 -5.85
N ASN A 25 92.34 -18.19 -6.47
CA ASN A 25 92.71 -18.03 -7.90
C ASN A 25 91.66 -17.89 -9.04
N GLU A 26 91.95 -17.29 -10.20
CA GLU A 26 92.81 -16.14 -10.59
C GLU A 26 92.56 -15.77 -12.08
N HIS A 27 92.85 -14.52 -12.53
CA HIS A 27 92.99 -14.12 -13.96
C HIS A 27 91.70 -14.30 -14.85
N HIS A 28 91.57 -13.95 -16.15
CA HIS A 28 92.10 -12.90 -17.08
C HIS A 28 91.18 -12.84 -18.35
N SER A 29 91.19 -11.85 -19.27
CA SER A 29 91.51 -10.40 -19.26
C SER A 29 91.30 -9.77 -20.67
N THR A 30 91.05 -8.45 -20.79
CA THR A 30 91.24 -7.59 -22.01
C THR A 30 90.39 -7.88 -23.29
N ASN A 31 90.25 -7.05 -24.36
CA ASN A 31 90.41 -5.58 -24.61
C ASN A 31 89.74 -5.17 -25.96
N GLY A 32 89.49 -3.86 -26.16
CA GLY A 32 89.45 -3.21 -27.50
C GLY A 32 88.11 -2.51 -27.86
N ARG A 33 88.01 -1.17 -27.97
CA ARG A 33 88.54 -0.24 -29.01
C ARG A 33 87.93 -0.42 -30.42
N LYS A 34 87.53 0.60 -31.19
CA LYS A 34 87.21 2.04 -30.98
C LYS A 34 86.91 2.68 -32.36
N ARG A 35 85.81 3.44 -32.55
CA ARG A 35 85.80 4.72 -33.35
C ARG A 35 84.47 5.51 -33.24
N ARG A 36 84.53 6.80 -33.62
CA ARG A 36 83.47 7.84 -33.66
C ARG A 36 83.08 8.09 -35.14
N ARG A 37 82.07 8.85 -35.60
CA ARG A 37 80.98 9.77 -35.09
C ARG A 37 79.93 9.85 -36.26
N ALA A 38 78.76 10.52 -36.27
CA ALA A 38 78.01 11.44 -35.38
C ALA A 38 76.50 11.48 -35.80
N ASN A 39 75.71 12.40 -35.22
CA ASN A 39 74.49 13.06 -35.74
C ASN A 39 73.29 12.16 -36.19
N THR A 40 72.21 12.02 -35.40
CA THR A 40 71.05 12.95 -35.14
C THR A 40 70.06 13.04 -36.32
N ASN A 41 68.75 12.77 -36.20
CA ASN A 41 67.87 12.53 -35.03
C ASN A 41 66.68 11.59 -35.38
N GLU A 42 66.07 10.98 -34.35
CA GLU A 42 64.77 10.25 -34.33
C GLU A 42 64.68 8.98 -35.21
N PRO A 43 63.94 7.93 -34.76
CA PRO A 43 62.48 7.89 -34.93
C PRO A 43 61.70 7.32 -33.72
N SER A 44 60.38 7.16 -33.91
CA SER A 44 59.40 6.61 -32.96
C SER A 44 59.40 5.07 -32.85
N GLU A 45 58.62 4.60 -31.85
CA GLU A 45 57.97 3.28 -31.74
C GLU A 45 58.77 1.99 -31.45
N GLN A 46 58.44 1.39 -30.29
CA GLN A 46 58.17 -0.04 -30.04
C GLN A 46 59.16 -1.08 -30.62
N GLN A 47 59.90 -1.87 -29.81
CA GLN A 47 59.32 -2.95 -29.00
C GLN A 47 60.29 -3.55 -27.94
N GLN A 48 59.69 -4.01 -26.84
CA GLN A 48 60.02 -5.23 -26.06
C GLN A 48 61.32 -5.40 -25.22
N ASN A 49 61.07 -6.03 -24.07
CA ASN A 49 61.91 -6.96 -23.30
C ASN A 49 63.19 -6.44 -22.59
N SER A 50 63.05 -6.27 -21.27
CA SER A 50 64.03 -6.75 -20.28
C SER A 50 63.31 -7.01 -18.95
N ASP A 51 62.84 -8.24 -18.72
CA ASP A 51 62.36 -8.63 -17.39
C ASP A 51 63.53 -8.67 -16.41
N ASN A 52 63.54 -7.77 -15.43
CA ASN A 52 64.46 -7.85 -14.29
C ASN A 52 63.97 -8.92 -13.30
N ILE A 53 64.05 -10.19 -13.72
CA ILE A 53 63.87 -11.35 -12.85
C ILE A 53 65.06 -11.37 -11.88
N LEU A 54 64.85 -10.80 -10.68
CA LEU A 54 65.65 -11.15 -9.51
C LEU A 54 65.51 -12.67 -9.28
N PRO A 55 66.61 -13.41 -9.10
CA PRO A 55 66.57 -14.87 -9.04
C PRO A 55 65.71 -15.33 -7.85
N MET A 56 64.77 -16.24 -8.13
CA MET A 56 64.02 -16.93 -7.07
C MET A 56 64.98 -17.78 -6.22
N VAL A 57 65.20 -17.34 -5.00
CA VAL A 57 65.85 -18.13 -3.95
C VAL A 57 64.84 -19.17 -3.48
N SER A 58 65.22 -20.46 -3.47
CA SER A 58 64.29 -21.54 -3.09
C SER A 58 63.90 -21.44 -1.61
N SER A 59 62.65 -21.81 -1.31
CA SER A 59 62.11 -22.01 0.05
C SER A 59 63.06 -22.83 0.92
N ASP A 60 63.65 -23.86 0.32
CA ASP A 60 64.44 -24.88 1.00
C ASP A 60 65.69 -24.26 1.65
N SER A 61 66.29 -23.26 1.00
CA SER A 61 67.44 -22.51 1.54
C SER A 61 67.07 -21.54 2.67
N LEU A 62 65.80 -21.12 2.75
CA LEU A 62 65.30 -20.33 3.86
C LEU A 62 65.02 -21.21 5.07
N ASP A 63 64.43 -22.39 4.87
CA ASP A 63 64.21 -23.39 5.93
C ASP A 63 65.53 -23.97 6.45
N GLU A 64 66.52 -24.23 5.59
CA GLU A 64 67.85 -24.71 5.98
C GLU A 64 68.62 -23.65 6.80
N ALA A 65 68.49 -22.36 6.46
CA ALA A 65 69.02 -21.26 7.25
C ALA A 65 68.28 -21.10 8.60
N MET A 66 66.94 -21.15 8.60
CA MET A 66 66.12 -21.02 9.80
C MET A 66 66.35 -22.19 10.78
N THR A 67 66.44 -23.42 10.29
CA THR A 67 66.73 -24.61 11.11
C THR A 67 68.17 -24.62 11.62
N SER A 68 69.15 -24.16 10.85
CA SER A 68 70.53 -23.97 11.34
C SER A 68 70.60 -22.97 12.50
N ILE A 69 69.77 -21.93 12.48
CA ILE A 69 69.68 -20.92 13.54
C ILE A 69 68.91 -21.46 14.77
N LEU A 70 67.81 -22.18 14.56
CA LEU A 70 66.99 -22.73 15.65
C LEU A 70 67.63 -23.93 16.38
N ASN A 71 68.51 -24.69 15.71
CA ASN A 71 69.19 -25.85 16.31
C ASN A 71 70.53 -25.51 17.01
N GLY A 72 70.93 -24.23 17.06
CA GLY A 72 72.15 -23.78 17.73
C GLY A 72 72.03 -23.76 19.25
N SER A 73 72.50 -24.82 19.93
CA SER A 73 72.44 -24.95 21.40
C SER A 73 73.55 -24.16 22.13
N GLY A 74 73.34 -22.87 22.41
CA GLY A 74 74.35 -22.06 23.10
C GLY A 74 73.91 -20.72 23.73
N GLU A 75 73.50 -20.76 25.00
CA GLU A 75 73.44 -19.65 25.98
C GLU A 75 72.59 -18.39 25.67
N ASP A 76 72.08 -17.76 26.74
CA ASP A 76 71.13 -16.62 26.70
C ASP A 76 71.55 -15.45 25.80
N LYS A 77 72.85 -15.29 25.53
CA LYS A 77 73.38 -14.22 24.67
C LYS A 77 73.00 -14.39 23.20
N GLN A 78 72.97 -15.62 22.66
CA GLN A 78 72.49 -15.84 21.30
C GLN A 78 70.98 -15.58 21.21
N GLN A 79 70.22 -16.00 22.22
CA GLN A 79 68.78 -15.75 22.29
C GLN A 79 68.47 -14.25 22.41
N MET A 80 69.18 -13.50 23.26
CA MET A 80 69.06 -12.05 23.39
C MET A 80 69.45 -11.32 22.09
N LEU A 81 70.50 -11.76 21.39
CA LEU A 81 70.89 -11.20 20.10
C LEU A 81 69.80 -11.46 19.04
N MET A 82 69.29 -12.69 18.93
CA MET A 82 68.17 -13.03 18.06
C MET A 82 66.93 -12.21 18.36
N THR A 83 66.55 -12.05 19.63
CA THR A 83 65.40 -11.21 20.01
C THR A 83 65.65 -9.74 19.66
N SER A 84 66.86 -9.22 19.82
CA SER A 84 67.21 -7.85 19.40
C SER A 84 67.11 -7.68 17.88
N THR A 85 67.66 -8.61 17.10
CA THR A 85 67.62 -8.57 15.63
C THR A 85 66.20 -8.78 15.10
N LEU A 86 65.41 -9.70 15.67
CA LEU A 86 63.99 -9.87 15.35
C LEU A 86 63.17 -8.63 15.68
N ASN A 87 63.37 -8.03 16.86
CA ASN A 87 62.71 -6.78 17.23
C ASN A 87 63.08 -5.65 16.24
N GLN A 88 64.34 -5.54 15.83
CA GLN A 88 64.76 -4.53 14.86
C GLN A 88 64.22 -4.81 13.44
N ILE A 89 64.16 -6.07 13.01
CA ILE A 89 63.51 -6.48 11.75
C ILE A 89 62.02 -6.12 11.78
N VAL A 90 61.31 -6.47 12.86
CA VAL A 90 59.88 -6.15 13.03
C VAL A 90 59.67 -4.64 13.12
N SER A 91 60.54 -3.89 13.79
CA SER A 91 60.48 -2.42 13.83
C SER A 91 60.67 -1.79 12.46
N VAL A 92 61.62 -2.24 11.63
CA VAL A 92 61.81 -1.72 10.26
C VAL A 92 60.66 -2.12 9.35
N LEU A 93 60.21 -3.39 9.40
CA LEU A 93 59.03 -3.86 8.66
C LEU A 93 57.75 -3.12 9.07
N TYR A 94 57.65 -2.67 10.31
CA TYR A 94 56.50 -1.91 10.79
C TYR A 94 56.60 -0.40 10.50
N LEU A 95 57.66 0.26 10.92
CA LEU A 95 57.79 1.73 10.90
C LEU A 95 58.16 2.28 9.52
N ASP A 96 59.12 1.67 8.82
CA ASP A 96 59.62 2.18 7.55
C ASP A 96 58.80 1.69 6.35
N LEU A 97 57.99 0.64 6.56
CA LEU A 97 57.39 -0.16 5.49
C LEU A 97 55.87 -0.34 5.65
N TRP A 98 55.36 -0.82 6.78
CA TRP A 98 53.91 -0.97 6.99
C TRP A 98 53.21 0.36 7.26
N GLN A 99 53.68 1.14 8.25
CA GLN A 99 53.03 2.35 8.73
C GLN A 99 52.80 3.40 7.63
N PRO A 100 53.77 3.73 6.74
CA PRO A 100 53.54 4.73 5.69
C PRO A 100 52.46 4.32 4.70
N ASN A 101 52.29 3.01 4.45
CA ASN A 101 51.19 2.49 3.64
C ASN A 101 49.86 2.59 4.39
N GLN A 102 49.82 2.24 5.68
CA GLN A 102 48.61 2.33 6.50
C GLN A 102 48.12 3.78 6.65
N ASP A 103 49.02 4.73 6.91
CA ASP A 103 48.69 6.14 7.05
C ASP A 103 48.26 6.75 5.70
N TRP A 104 48.93 6.39 4.58
CA TRP A 104 48.52 6.83 3.23
C TRP A 104 47.14 6.29 2.85
N ILE A 105 46.86 4.99 3.08
CA ILE A 105 45.56 4.37 2.79
C ILE A 105 44.45 5.02 3.63
N LYS A 106 44.72 5.31 4.92
CA LYS A 106 43.77 5.97 5.82
C LYS A 106 43.41 7.39 5.38
N GLU A 107 44.38 8.18 4.93
CA GLU A 107 44.13 9.51 4.39
C GLU A 107 43.52 9.45 2.97
N ALA A 108 43.88 8.48 2.14
CA ALA A 108 43.24 8.27 0.83
C ALA A 108 41.76 7.86 0.98
N GLU A 109 41.46 6.95 1.92
CA GLU A 109 40.10 6.53 2.25
C GLU A 109 39.25 7.72 2.73
N ASP A 110 39.84 8.65 3.49
CA ASP A 110 39.16 9.87 3.92
C ASP A 110 39.00 10.90 2.79
N MET A 111 40.03 11.10 1.96
CA MET A 111 39.95 11.96 0.77
C MET A 111 38.89 11.47 -0.23
N ILE A 112 38.72 10.16 -0.42
CA ILE A 112 37.71 9.60 -1.33
C ILE A 112 36.32 9.71 -0.68
N TYR A 113 36.10 9.04 0.46
CA TYR A 113 34.77 8.82 1.03
C TYR A 113 34.30 9.88 2.03
N GLY A 114 35.19 10.78 2.48
CA GLY A 114 34.89 11.87 3.41
C GLY A 114 34.35 11.38 4.75
N LYS A 115 35.10 10.53 5.45
CA LYS A 115 34.73 9.98 6.77
C LYS A 115 34.92 11.01 7.90
N SER A 116 35.85 11.95 7.74
CA SER A 116 36.10 13.07 8.63
C SER A 116 35.39 14.35 8.16
N THR A 117 35.61 15.46 8.87
CA THR A 117 35.20 16.82 8.50
C THR A 117 36.33 17.65 7.87
N LYS A 118 37.50 17.05 7.60
CA LYS A 118 38.62 17.73 6.94
C LYS A 118 38.24 18.05 5.49
N PHE A 119 38.39 19.31 5.10
CA PHE A 119 38.33 19.73 3.71
C PHE A 119 39.72 19.61 3.06
N TYR A 120 39.73 19.18 1.81
CA TYR A 120 40.92 18.99 0.99
C TYR A 120 40.90 19.94 -0.21
N SER A 121 42.05 20.53 -0.53
CA SER A 121 42.30 21.17 -1.82
C SER A 121 42.61 20.14 -2.91
N ILE A 122 42.61 20.58 -4.16
CA ILE A 122 43.06 19.75 -5.30
C ILE A 122 44.56 19.51 -5.20
N GLU A 123 45.31 20.49 -4.70
CA GLU A 123 46.75 20.49 -4.48
C GLU A 123 47.16 19.46 -3.41
N ASP A 124 46.34 19.27 -2.37
CA ASP A 124 46.52 18.18 -1.38
C ASP A 124 46.34 16.81 -2.05
N ILE A 125 45.30 16.64 -2.86
CA ILE A 125 45.00 15.37 -3.56
C ILE A 125 46.07 15.05 -4.61
N GLU A 126 46.53 16.04 -5.37
CA GLU A 126 47.65 15.90 -6.32
C GLU A 126 48.93 15.47 -5.60
N SER A 127 49.23 16.07 -4.44
CA SER A 127 50.37 15.70 -3.60
C SER A 127 50.26 14.27 -3.06
N HIS A 128 49.06 13.84 -2.65
CA HIS A 128 48.82 12.49 -2.13
C HIS A 128 48.91 11.42 -3.22
N VAL A 129 48.39 11.69 -4.42
CA VAL A 129 48.55 10.83 -5.60
C VAL A 129 50.02 10.72 -6.00
N GLN A 130 50.80 11.80 -5.96
CA GLN A 130 52.25 11.75 -6.20
C GLN A 130 53.00 10.95 -5.12
N ALA A 131 52.60 11.06 -3.84
CA ALA A 131 53.19 10.28 -2.76
C ALA A 131 53.04 8.77 -2.95
N SER A 132 51.93 8.32 -3.56
CA SER A 132 51.65 6.90 -3.85
C SER A 132 52.76 6.22 -4.68
N GLN A 133 53.49 6.97 -5.51
CA GLN A 133 54.56 6.44 -6.38
C GLN A 133 55.76 5.85 -5.60
N LYS A 134 55.84 6.12 -4.29
CA LYS A 134 56.90 5.61 -3.40
C LYS A 134 56.48 4.35 -2.63
N LEU A 135 55.23 3.91 -2.77
CA LEU A 135 54.65 2.78 -2.05
C LEU A 135 54.62 1.54 -2.95
N THR A 136 55.26 0.45 -2.51
CA THR A 136 55.52 -0.75 -3.35
C THR A 136 55.11 -2.08 -2.70
N LEU A 137 54.53 -2.06 -1.49
CA LEU A 137 54.28 -3.26 -0.69
C LEU A 137 52.88 -3.88 -0.87
N PHE A 138 51.92 -3.05 -1.29
CA PHE A 138 50.52 -3.38 -1.46
C PHE A 138 50.04 -2.85 -2.82
N ASP A 139 49.03 -3.51 -3.38
CA ASP A 139 48.30 -2.94 -4.50
C ASP A 139 47.39 -1.82 -3.98
N ILE A 140 47.78 -0.58 -4.27
CA ILE A 140 47.01 0.64 -3.97
C ILE A 140 46.37 1.24 -5.22
N SER A 141 46.32 0.49 -6.34
CA SER A 141 45.86 0.99 -7.63
C SER A 141 44.41 1.48 -7.61
N SER A 142 43.51 0.80 -6.88
CA SER A 142 42.11 1.21 -6.70
C SER A 142 41.98 2.59 -6.08
N TRP A 143 42.51 2.80 -4.87
CA TRP A 143 42.51 4.11 -4.20
C TRP A 143 43.17 5.20 -5.07
N ARG A 144 44.24 4.85 -5.80
CA ARG A 144 44.89 5.79 -6.72
C ARG A 144 43.98 6.17 -7.89
N ILE A 145 43.30 5.20 -8.51
CA ILE A 145 42.34 5.43 -9.60
C ILE A 145 41.17 6.28 -9.12
N ASP A 146 40.63 6.02 -7.93
CA ASP A 146 39.54 6.81 -7.33
C ASP A 146 39.96 8.25 -7.02
N LEU A 147 41.18 8.47 -6.50
CA LEU A 147 41.75 9.80 -6.29
C LEU A 147 42.03 10.52 -7.62
N GLU A 148 42.57 9.84 -8.63
CA GLU A 148 42.79 10.41 -9.98
C GLU A 148 41.46 10.74 -10.68
N ALA A 149 40.42 9.93 -10.50
CA ALA A 149 39.07 10.21 -11.00
C ALA A 149 38.45 11.42 -10.29
N LYS A 150 38.55 11.50 -8.96
CA LYS A 150 38.10 12.65 -8.16
C LYS A 150 38.82 13.94 -8.56
N LEU A 151 40.14 13.87 -8.72
CA LEU A 151 40.98 14.97 -9.18
C LEU A 151 40.59 15.45 -10.60
N ASN A 152 40.44 14.53 -11.55
CA ASN A 152 40.06 14.86 -12.91
C ASN A 152 38.64 15.46 -12.95
N ARG A 153 37.68 14.91 -12.20
CA ARG A 153 36.33 15.50 -12.08
C ARG A 153 36.40 16.93 -11.55
N ALA A 154 37.21 17.18 -10.51
CA ALA A 154 37.36 18.51 -9.90
C ALA A 154 37.95 19.55 -10.87
N ARG A 155 38.93 19.16 -11.71
CA ARG A 155 39.55 20.03 -12.73
C ARG A 155 38.57 20.50 -13.80
N PHE A 156 37.55 19.70 -14.14
CA PHE A 156 36.52 20.07 -15.13
C PHE A 156 35.26 20.70 -14.50
N PHE A 157 35.04 20.51 -13.20
CA PHE A 157 33.82 20.93 -12.49
C PHE A 157 33.53 22.43 -12.62
N GLU A 158 34.53 23.29 -12.38
CA GLU A 158 34.36 24.76 -12.45
C GLU A 158 33.96 25.22 -13.86
N MET A 159 34.56 24.64 -14.92
CA MET A 159 34.17 24.95 -16.31
C MET A 159 32.78 24.44 -16.67
N GLU A 160 32.37 23.27 -16.17
CA GLU A 160 31.02 22.74 -16.37
C GLU A 160 29.98 23.65 -15.69
N ALA A 161 30.27 24.11 -14.46
CA ALA A 161 29.40 25.05 -13.75
C ALA A 161 29.30 26.41 -14.46
N TRP A 162 30.41 26.99 -14.92
CA TRP A 162 30.38 28.21 -15.75
C TRP A 162 29.55 28.03 -17.04
N SER A 163 29.68 26.88 -17.71
CA SER A 163 28.90 26.55 -18.91
C SER A 163 27.40 26.45 -18.61
N ALA A 164 27.03 25.76 -17.53
CA ALA A 164 25.64 25.63 -17.09
C ALA A 164 25.03 26.98 -16.67
N ILE A 165 25.80 27.85 -16.00
CA ILE A 165 25.37 29.21 -15.65
C ILE A 165 25.17 30.08 -16.90
N LYS A 166 26.06 30.00 -17.90
CA LYS A 166 25.88 30.70 -19.19
C LYS A 166 24.64 30.18 -19.95
N ALA A 167 24.37 28.88 -19.89
CA ALA A 167 23.20 28.27 -20.53
C ALA A 167 21.88 28.59 -19.81
N CYS A 168 21.90 28.85 -18.49
CA CYS A 168 20.67 28.98 -17.70
C CYS A 168 19.77 30.16 -18.11
N THR A 169 20.32 31.17 -18.79
CA THR A 169 19.63 32.37 -19.28
C THR A 169 19.16 32.29 -20.74
N ALA A 170 19.33 31.15 -21.41
CA ALA A 170 18.83 30.92 -22.77
C ALA A 170 17.30 30.75 -22.79
N LEU A 171 16.65 31.28 -23.84
CA LEU A 171 15.25 31.00 -24.13
C LEU A 171 15.17 29.95 -25.26
N ASP A 172 15.11 28.68 -24.87
CA ASP A 172 14.97 27.59 -25.83
C ASP A 172 13.53 27.56 -26.38
N GLU A 173 13.37 27.73 -27.70
CA GLU A 173 12.05 27.70 -28.36
C GLU A 173 11.46 26.28 -28.49
N SER A 174 12.23 25.24 -28.15
CA SER A 174 11.72 23.87 -28.03
C SER A 174 10.75 23.75 -26.86
N GLY A 175 9.48 23.45 -27.15
CA GLY A 175 8.34 23.56 -26.22
C GLY A 175 8.28 22.63 -24.99
N ASN A 176 9.41 22.16 -24.45
CA ASN A 176 9.48 21.46 -23.18
C ASN A 176 9.52 22.48 -22.01
N THR A 177 8.36 22.92 -21.53
CA THR A 177 8.25 23.77 -20.31
C THR A 177 8.36 22.99 -19.00
N ALA A 178 8.51 21.66 -19.06
CA ALA A 178 8.55 20.77 -17.91
C ALA A 178 9.95 20.71 -17.26
N ALA A 179 10.04 21.10 -15.98
CA ALA A 179 11.27 21.10 -15.19
C ALA A 179 11.94 19.71 -15.06
N SER A 180 11.20 18.61 -15.30
CA SER A 180 11.70 17.24 -15.29
C SER A 180 12.42 16.81 -16.58
N SER A 181 12.32 17.57 -17.67
CA SER A 181 12.99 17.28 -18.95
C SER A 181 13.96 18.37 -19.41
N ASP A 182 14.15 19.43 -18.62
CA ASP A 182 15.08 20.51 -18.93
C ASP A 182 16.54 20.11 -18.66
N SER A 183 17.35 20.04 -19.71
CA SER A 183 18.75 19.59 -19.65
C SER A 183 19.65 20.52 -18.82
N CYS A 184 19.40 21.83 -18.86
CA CYS A 184 20.14 22.82 -18.09
C CYS A 184 19.86 22.68 -16.58
N LEU A 185 18.59 22.62 -16.20
CA LEU A 185 18.16 22.44 -14.81
C LEU A 185 18.62 21.08 -14.26
N LEU A 186 18.58 20.00 -15.05
CA LEU A 186 19.14 18.70 -14.66
C LEU A 186 20.67 18.75 -14.44
N ALA A 187 21.42 19.45 -15.30
CA ALA A 187 22.85 19.64 -15.14
C ALA A 187 23.19 20.47 -13.88
N LEU A 188 22.48 21.57 -13.65
CA LEU A 188 22.65 22.43 -12.47
C LEU A 188 22.31 21.69 -11.17
N ASN A 189 21.21 20.94 -11.12
CA ASN A 189 20.86 20.13 -9.95
C ASN A 189 21.90 19.02 -9.70
N ARG A 190 22.45 18.39 -10.74
CA ARG A 190 23.57 17.44 -10.57
C ARG A 190 24.80 18.12 -9.95
N LEU A 191 25.20 19.29 -10.45
CA LEU A 191 26.31 20.06 -9.89
C LEU A 191 26.06 20.43 -8.42
N GLN A 192 24.84 20.84 -8.07
CA GLN A 192 24.46 21.12 -6.68
C GLN A 192 24.52 19.86 -5.80
N ASN A 193 24.00 18.71 -6.27
CA ASN A 193 24.06 17.45 -5.53
C ASN A 193 25.49 16.90 -5.38
N GLU A 194 26.37 17.13 -6.35
CA GLU A 194 27.79 16.82 -6.19
C GLU A 194 28.43 17.68 -5.07
N LEU A 195 28.05 18.95 -4.91
CA LEU A 195 28.55 19.81 -3.84
C LEU A 195 27.89 19.55 -2.47
N CYS A 196 26.62 19.16 -2.45
CA CYS A 196 25.80 18.98 -1.24
C CYS A 196 25.84 17.53 -0.73
N SER A 197 26.81 17.23 0.14
CA SER A 197 27.07 15.87 0.66
C SER A 197 26.03 15.32 1.67
N THR A 198 24.82 15.88 1.74
CA THR A 198 23.83 15.64 2.82
C THR A 198 22.50 15.01 2.36
N THR A 199 22.23 14.93 1.06
CA THR A 199 20.93 14.49 0.50
C THR A 199 20.95 13.13 -0.19
N LEU A 200 22.09 12.45 -0.19
CA LEU A 200 22.28 11.16 -0.87
C LEU A 200 21.63 10.00 -0.10
N ALA A 201 21.07 9.04 -0.84
CA ALA A 201 20.50 7.83 -0.26
C ALA A 201 21.60 6.93 0.36
N ALA A 202 21.22 6.04 1.28
CA ALA A 202 22.16 5.19 2.00
C ALA A 202 22.89 4.20 1.06
N GLY A 203 24.05 4.61 0.55
CA GLY A 203 24.87 3.87 -0.41
C GLY A 203 25.48 4.77 -1.49
N GLU A 204 24.87 5.91 -1.80
CA GLU A 204 25.39 6.88 -2.77
C GLU A 204 26.44 7.81 -2.13
N GLN A 205 27.50 8.12 -2.87
CA GLN A 205 28.63 8.92 -2.41
C GLN A 205 28.95 9.99 -3.44
N SER A 206 28.99 11.27 -3.05
CA SER A 206 29.41 12.33 -3.96
C SER A 206 30.92 12.26 -4.19
N ILE A 207 31.31 12.26 -5.45
CA ILE A 207 32.71 12.34 -5.91
C ILE A 207 33.38 13.62 -5.36
N MET A 208 32.65 14.73 -5.22
CA MET A 208 33.18 16.02 -4.75
C MET A 208 33.09 16.21 -3.21
N ARG A 209 32.67 15.20 -2.44
CA ARG A 209 32.60 15.25 -0.97
C ARG A 209 33.93 15.67 -0.34
N ASN A 210 33.87 16.49 0.72
CA ASN A 210 35.01 17.04 1.47
C ASN A 210 36.01 17.86 0.62
N MET A 211 35.61 18.34 -0.55
CA MET A 211 36.41 19.21 -1.41
C MET A 211 35.60 20.45 -1.81
N ASN A 212 36.29 21.53 -2.18
CA ASN A 212 35.66 22.64 -2.90
C ASN A 212 36.32 22.78 -4.28
N PRO A 213 35.68 22.32 -5.37
CA PRO A 213 36.23 22.43 -6.72
C PRO A 213 36.01 23.82 -7.36
N LEU A 214 35.42 24.77 -6.63
CA LEU A 214 35.05 26.09 -7.11
C LEU A 214 36.03 27.18 -6.63
N GLY A 215 36.21 28.22 -7.45
CA GLY A 215 36.93 29.44 -7.11
C GLY A 215 38.41 29.44 -7.49
N LYS A 216 38.86 28.58 -8.41
CA LYS A 216 40.28 28.44 -8.76
C LYS A 216 40.75 29.48 -9.79
N GLN A 217 39.84 30.01 -10.60
CA GLN A 217 40.13 30.88 -11.75
C GLN A 217 40.22 32.37 -11.36
N SER A 218 41.13 32.72 -10.45
CA SER A 218 41.37 34.10 -9.99
C SER A 218 42.44 34.86 -10.80
N VAL A 219 42.31 34.91 -12.14
CA VAL A 219 43.36 35.49 -13.02
C VAL A 219 42.81 36.44 -14.09
N SER A 220 42.55 37.70 -13.72
CA SER A 220 42.80 38.89 -14.57
C SER A 220 42.74 40.18 -13.74
N ALA A 221 43.26 41.29 -14.26
CA ALA A 221 43.54 42.50 -13.49
C ALA A 221 42.32 43.40 -13.19
N ASN A 222 41.12 43.08 -13.68
CA ASN A 222 39.91 43.91 -13.54
C ASN A 222 38.69 43.06 -13.11
N GLY A 223 38.36 43.06 -11.82
CA GLY A 223 37.12 42.49 -11.27
C GLY A 223 37.21 41.01 -10.88
N THR A 224 36.85 40.70 -9.64
CA THR A 224 36.98 39.35 -9.04
C THR A 224 35.62 38.71 -8.76
N HIS A 225 35.31 37.62 -9.47
CA HIS A 225 34.21 36.71 -9.11
C HIS A 225 34.70 35.26 -9.18
N SER A 226 35.21 34.76 -8.05
CA SER A 226 35.39 33.33 -7.81
C SER A 226 34.03 32.68 -7.68
N LEU A 227 33.75 31.62 -8.45
CA LEU A 227 32.44 30.97 -8.45
C LEU A 227 32.12 30.37 -7.07
N THR A 228 30.88 30.52 -6.61
CA THR A 228 30.40 30.03 -5.30
C THR A 228 29.30 28.96 -5.44
N ARG A 229 28.89 28.35 -4.33
CA ARG A 229 27.75 27.42 -4.30
C ARG A 229 26.43 28.17 -4.50
N ASP A 230 26.34 29.37 -3.93
CA ASP A 230 25.18 30.26 -4.00
C ASP A 230 24.90 30.70 -5.45
N ASP A 231 25.94 30.90 -6.27
CA ASP A 231 25.80 31.18 -7.70
C ASP A 231 25.11 30.04 -8.48
N ILE A 232 25.41 28.79 -8.13
CA ILE A 232 24.77 27.61 -8.73
C ILE A 232 23.31 27.51 -8.28
N GLU A 233 23.01 27.77 -7.00
CA GLU A 233 21.63 27.85 -6.50
C GLU A 233 20.84 29.00 -7.15
N ASN A 234 21.48 30.14 -7.40
CA ASN A 234 20.90 31.29 -8.09
C ASN A 234 20.68 31.02 -9.58
N ALA A 235 21.53 30.23 -10.23
CA ALA A 235 21.32 29.74 -11.59
C ALA A 235 20.15 28.73 -11.66
N ILE A 236 19.99 27.84 -10.67
CA ILE A 236 18.82 26.95 -10.54
C ILE A 236 17.53 27.77 -10.40
N LYS A 237 17.50 28.75 -9.50
CA LYS A 237 16.35 29.67 -9.33
C LYS A 237 16.04 30.42 -10.63
N THR A 238 17.06 30.90 -11.33
CA THR A 238 16.92 31.60 -12.62
C THR A 238 16.35 30.68 -13.71
N ARG A 239 16.89 29.46 -13.91
CA ARG A 239 16.38 28.52 -14.92
C ARG A 239 14.95 28.09 -14.62
N GLN A 240 14.64 27.78 -13.35
CA GLN A 240 13.27 27.46 -12.93
C GLN A 240 12.30 28.62 -13.19
N TRP A 241 12.73 29.87 -12.96
CA TRP A 241 11.93 31.05 -13.29
C TRP A 241 11.74 31.24 -14.80
N ILE A 242 12.75 30.94 -15.64
CA ILE A 242 12.59 30.96 -17.11
C ILE A 242 11.60 29.90 -17.58
N LEU A 243 11.65 28.67 -17.04
CA LEU A 243 10.66 27.63 -17.37
C LEU A 243 9.24 28.05 -16.95
N ASP A 244 9.11 28.69 -15.78
CA ASP A 244 7.84 29.26 -15.32
C ASP A 244 7.34 30.43 -16.21
N LEU A 245 8.25 31.28 -16.69
CA LEU A 245 7.97 32.37 -17.64
C LEU A 245 7.54 31.83 -19.01
N MET A 246 8.23 30.81 -19.53
CA MET A 246 7.87 30.16 -20.79
C MET A 246 6.51 29.47 -20.69
N GLN A 247 6.23 28.77 -19.58
CA GLN A 247 4.89 28.22 -19.28
C GLN A 247 3.81 29.32 -19.27
N ALA A 248 4.04 30.44 -18.58
CA ALA A 248 3.10 31.56 -18.53
C ALA A 248 2.92 32.27 -19.90
N LYS A 249 3.85 32.09 -20.84
CA LYS A 249 3.79 32.63 -22.21
C LYS A 249 3.10 31.68 -23.20
N THR A 250 3.23 30.36 -23.01
CA THR A 250 2.65 29.33 -23.91
C THR A 250 1.27 28.82 -23.47
N SER A 251 0.93 28.95 -22.19
CA SER A 251 -0.29 28.38 -21.60
C SER A 251 -1.07 29.39 -20.75
N ARG A 252 -2.40 29.21 -20.69
CA ARG A 252 -3.33 30.12 -20.00
C ARG A 252 -3.43 29.79 -18.49
N GLU A 253 -2.38 30.12 -17.76
CA GLU A 253 -2.26 29.82 -16.33
C GLU A 253 -3.10 30.73 -15.41
N ARG A 254 -3.23 30.32 -14.14
CA ARG A 254 -3.85 31.11 -13.06
C ARG A 254 -3.15 32.46 -12.88
N ALA A 255 -3.92 33.54 -12.73
CA ALA A 255 -3.39 34.90 -12.52
C ALA A 255 -2.37 34.99 -11.36
N SER A 256 -2.56 34.23 -10.27
CA SER A 256 -1.62 34.17 -9.14
C SER A 256 -0.25 33.57 -9.50
N PHE A 257 -0.21 32.63 -10.45
CA PHE A 257 1.06 32.07 -10.95
C PHE A 257 1.79 33.10 -11.82
N VAL A 258 1.06 33.75 -12.73
CA VAL A 258 1.61 34.82 -13.59
C VAL A 258 2.14 35.99 -12.75
N GLN A 259 1.39 36.42 -11.73
CA GLN A 259 1.84 37.41 -10.74
C GLN A 259 3.12 36.95 -10.03
N SER A 260 3.19 35.69 -9.56
CA SER A 260 4.39 35.15 -8.92
C SER A 260 5.62 35.06 -9.85
N VAL A 261 5.43 34.91 -11.17
CA VAL A 261 6.51 35.03 -12.16
C VAL A 261 6.99 36.48 -12.25
N ILE A 262 6.07 37.45 -12.35
CA ILE A 262 6.38 38.88 -12.44
C ILE A 262 7.09 39.38 -11.17
N GLU A 263 6.64 38.97 -9.99
CA GLU A 263 7.23 39.37 -8.71
C GLU A 263 8.64 38.77 -8.51
N ARG A 264 8.82 37.47 -8.83
CA ARG A 264 10.14 36.81 -8.72
C ARG A 264 11.20 37.41 -9.64
N TYR A 265 10.83 38.01 -10.78
CA TYR A 265 11.78 38.67 -11.68
C TYR A 265 12.63 39.73 -10.97
N VAL A 266 12.02 40.50 -10.07
CA VAL A 266 12.68 41.56 -9.29
C VAL A 266 13.55 41.00 -8.16
N MET A 267 13.32 39.73 -7.77
CA MET A 267 14.06 39.01 -6.73
C MET A 267 15.19 38.12 -7.29
N LEU A 268 15.39 38.06 -8.61
CA LEU A 268 16.48 37.30 -9.19
C LEU A 268 17.83 37.93 -8.81
N SER A 269 18.73 37.10 -8.29
CA SER A 269 20.11 37.51 -7.98
C SER A 269 20.90 37.71 -9.28
N GLN A 270 21.91 38.58 -9.22
CA GLN A 270 22.85 38.73 -10.33
C GLN A 270 23.66 37.42 -10.47
N LEU A 271 23.84 36.97 -11.70
CA LEU A 271 24.67 35.80 -12.01
C LEU A 271 26.09 36.27 -12.36
N PRO A 272 27.13 35.51 -11.97
CA PRO A 272 28.50 35.91 -12.26
C PRO A 272 28.81 35.79 -13.76
N SER A 273 29.60 36.73 -14.28
CA SER A 273 30.08 36.71 -15.66
C SER A 273 31.24 35.71 -15.84
N PRO A 274 31.21 34.78 -16.82
CA PRO A 274 32.28 33.82 -17.03
C PRO A 274 33.62 34.47 -17.40
N PRO A 275 34.77 34.03 -16.85
CA PRO A 275 36.08 34.66 -17.08
C PRO A 275 36.65 34.41 -18.49
N PHE A 276 36.02 33.55 -19.30
CA PHE A 276 36.50 33.11 -20.61
C PHE A 276 35.98 33.97 -21.79
N SER A 277 35.68 35.25 -21.57
CA SER A 277 35.23 36.20 -22.59
C SER A 277 36.35 36.68 -23.53
N GLY A 278 37.24 35.77 -23.96
CA GLY A 278 38.37 36.04 -24.84
C GLY A 278 38.08 35.68 -26.30
N PHE A 279 38.53 36.55 -27.21
CA PHE A 279 38.47 36.43 -28.68
C PHE A 279 37.10 36.59 -29.35
N GLY A 280 36.79 37.84 -29.69
CA GLY A 280 35.97 38.19 -30.87
C GLY A 280 34.49 38.46 -30.61
N GLU A 281 33.82 37.62 -29.83
CA GLU A 281 32.42 37.83 -29.46
C GLU A 281 32.32 38.60 -28.13
N SER A 282 31.51 39.67 -28.11
CA SER A 282 31.13 40.36 -26.88
C SER A 282 30.26 39.43 -26.04
N ALA A 283 30.88 38.66 -25.16
CA ALA A 283 30.17 37.77 -24.25
C ALA A 283 29.35 38.59 -23.24
N SER A 284 28.07 38.78 -23.54
CA SER A 284 27.11 39.45 -22.64
C SER A 284 27.11 38.77 -21.26
N ASP A 285 27.12 39.59 -20.22
CA ASP A 285 26.84 39.14 -18.85
C ASP A 285 25.50 38.37 -18.85
N PRO A 286 25.42 37.15 -18.27
CA PRO A 286 24.16 36.41 -18.17
C PRO A 286 23.04 37.27 -17.57
N THR A 287 23.36 38.17 -16.63
CA THR A 287 22.40 39.09 -16.00
C THR A 287 21.90 40.18 -16.96
N THR A 288 22.70 40.66 -17.92
CA THR A 288 22.20 41.59 -18.96
C THR A 288 21.42 40.84 -20.03
N LEU A 289 21.93 39.71 -20.51
CA LEU A 289 21.29 38.88 -21.53
C LEU A 289 19.91 38.37 -21.07
N LEU A 290 19.78 37.99 -19.79
CA LEU A 290 18.48 37.65 -19.18
C LEU A 290 17.48 38.81 -19.25
N LYS A 291 17.92 40.03 -18.90
CA LYS A 291 17.06 41.23 -18.92
C LYS A 291 16.64 41.58 -20.35
N GLU A 292 17.57 41.53 -21.31
CA GLU A 292 17.30 41.80 -22.71
C GLU A 292 16.29 40.79 -23.29
N ASN A 293 16.50 39.49 -23.06
CA ASN A 293 15.63 38.43 -23.57
C ASN A 293 14.22 38.42 -22.95
N THR A 294 14.07 38.85 -21.69
CA THR A 294 12.81 38.63 -20.93
C THR A 294 11.99 39.89 -20.65
N LYS A 295 12.58 41.09 -20.74
CA LYS A 295 11.92 42.38 -20.48
C LYS A 295 10.57 42.52 -21.18
N ASP A 296 10.52 42.26 -22.48
CA ASP A 296 9.28 42.44 -23.27
C ASP A 296 8.23 41.38 -22.94
N SER A 297 8.67 40.14 -22.65
CA SER A 297 7.78 39.06 -22.18
C SER A 297 7.15 39.40 -20.81
N ILE A 298 7.93 39.96 -19.88
CA ILE A 298 7.44 40.41 -18.57
C ILE A 298 6.55 41.65 -18.68
N SER A 299 6.86 42.58 -19.60
CA SER A 299 6.01 43.74 -19.90
C SER A 299 4.63 43.30 -20.41
N VAL A 300 4.59 42.36 -21.36
CA VAL A 300 3.35 41.77 -21.89
C VAL A 300 2.57 41.01 -20.82
N LEU A 301 3.22 40.13 -20.03
CA LEU A 301 2.54 39.41 -18.95
C LEU A 301 1.98 40.35 -17.87
N SER A 302 2.69 41.43 -17.53
CA SER A 302 2.21 42.45 -16.60
C SER A 302 0.97 43.17 -17.14
N ALA A 303 1.01 43.64 -18.39
CA ALA A 303 -0.14 44.26 -19.04
C ALA A 303 -1.35 43.31 -19.10
N ASN A 304 -1.13 42.04 -19.45
CA ASN A 304 -2.13 40.99 -19.52
C ASN A 304 -2.74 40.64 -18.15
N CYS A 305 -1.94 40.66 -17.08
CA CYS A 305 -2.39 40.32 -15.73
C CYS A 305 -3.22 41.44 -15.09
N TYR A 306 -2.84 42.71 -15.28
CA TYR A 306 -3.44 43.83 -14.53
C TYR A 306 -4.57 44.58 -15.28
N SER A 307 -4.54 44.65 -16.61
CA SER A 307 -5.52 45.44 -17.38
C SER A 307 -6.98 44.96 -17.21
N HIS A 308 -7.19 43.65 -17.10
CA HIS A 308 -8.51 43.02 -17.03
C HIS A 308 -9.08 42.87 -15.60
N THR A 309 -8.39 43.40 -14.58
CA THR A 309 -8.83 43.38 -13.18
C THR A 309 -10.25 43.91 -12.98
N HIS A 310 -10.66 44.93 -13.74
CA HIS A 310 -12.01 45.49 -13.70
C HIS A 310 -13.09 44.52 -14.21
N ILE A 311 -12.79 43.70 -15.22
CA ILE A 311 -13.70 42.67 -15.78
C ILE A 311 -13.88 41.55 -14.75
N VAL A 312 -12.77 41.03 -14.22
CA VAL A 312 -12.77 39.99 -13.18
C VAL A 312 -13.48 40.48 -11.92
N GLY A 313 -13.25 41.74 -11.51
CA GLY A 313 -13.90 42.36 -10.36
C GLY A 313 -15.41 42.55 -10.54
N ASN A 314 -15.87 42.98 -11.73
CA ASN A 314 -17.29 43.07 -12.06
C ASN A 314 -17.96 41.68 -12.01
N MET A 315 -17.35 40.67 -12.64
CA MET A 315 -17.86 39.30 -12.59
C MET A 315 -17.83 38.71 -11.17
N ALA A 316 -16.82 39.02 -10.36
CA ALA A 316 -16.78 38.64 -8.94
C ALA A 316 -17.94 39.27 -8.16
N ALA A 317 -18.19 40.58 -8.33
CA ALA A 317 -19.28 41.28 -7.67
C ALA A 317 -20.65 40.72 -8.07
N ARG A 318 -20.89 40.48 -9.37
CA ARG A 318 -22.12 39.85 -9.87
C ARG A 318 -22.28 38.43 -9.36
N LEU A 319 -21.21 37.64 -9.30
CA LEU A 319 -21.23 36.28 -8.76
C LEU A 319 -21.56 36.27 -7.25
N SER A 320 -21.00 37.22 -6.49
CA SER A 320 -21.29 37.42 -5.06
C SER A 320 -22.74 37.86 -4.83
N SER A 321 -23.27 38.82 -5.61
CA SER A 321 -24.69 39.18 -5.58
C SER A 321 -25.57 37.97 -5.91
N SER A 322 -25.18 37.19 -6.91
CA SER A 322 -25.88 35.95 -7.29
C SER A 322 -25.93 34.89 -6.18
N MET A 323 -25.05 34.93 -5.17
CA MET A 323 -25.17 34.08 -3.97
C MET A 323 -26.29 34.51 -3.01
N GLN A 324 -26.71 35.78 -3.02
CA GLN A 324 -27.68 36.32 -2.06
C GLN A 324 -29.11 36.00 -2.48
N SER A 325 -29.90 35.42 -1.57
CA SER A 325 -31.30 35.01 -1.84
C SER A 325 -32.20 36.19 -2.24
N THR A 326 -31.89 37.40 -1.80
CA THR A 326 -32.61 38.66 -2.05
C THR A 326 -32.11 39.46 -3.27
N SER A 327 -31.10 38.96 -4.00
CA SER A 327 -30.53 39.66 -5.17
C SER A 327 -31.49 39.71 -6.37
N GLN A 328 -31.52 40.85 -7.06
CA GLN A 328 -32.16 40.99 -8.37
C GLN A 328 -31.29 40.45 -9.53
N ASP A 329 -29.95 40.46 -9.42
CA ASP A 329 -29.10 39.77 -10.41
C ASP A 329 -29.09 38.26 -10.10
N THR A 330 -29.98 37.56 -10.80
CA THR A 330 -30.07 36.10 -10.81
C THR A 330 -29.50 35.49 -12.09
N SER A 331 -28.94 36.27 -13.03
CA SER A 331 -28.57 35.76 -14.36
C SER A 331 -27.50 34.67 -14.26
N LEU A 332 -26.55 34.82 -13.33
CA LEU A 332 -25.51 33.84 -13.07
C LEU A 332 -26.01 32.57 -12.34
N ARG A 333 -27.32 32.40 -12.13
CA ARG A 333 -27.95 31.11 -11.74
C ARG A 333 -28.48 30.31 -12.93
N THR A 334 -28.62 30.91 -14.12
CA THR A 334 -29.08 30.20 -15.33
C THR A 334 -27.90 29.68 -16.15
N LYS A 335 -28.16 28.70 -17.02
CA LYS A 335 -27.12 28.08 -17.86
C LYS A 335 -26.52 29.09 -18.84
N GLU A 336 -27.38 29.95 -19.39
CA GLU A 336 -27.09 30.97 -20.40
C GLU A 336 -26.29 32.12 -19.81
N GLY A 337 -26.67 32.64 -18.63
CA GLY A 337 -25.95 33.71 -17.97
C GLY A 337 -24.56 33.28 -17.51
N VAL A 338 -24.42 32.06 -17.00
CA VAL A 338 -23.10 31.47 -16.68
C VAL A 338 -22.28 31.23 -17.95
N ALA A 339 -22.89 30.73 -19.04
CA ALA A 339 -22.20 30.56 -20.32
C ALA A 339 -21.68 31.88 -20.90
N SER A 340 -22.48 32.94 -20.82
CA SER A 340 -22.11 34.29 -21.26
C SER A 340 -20.94 34.86 -20.44
N ALA A 341 -20.99 34.75 -19.11
CA ALA A 341 -19.89 35.20 -18.25
C ALA A 341 -18.59 34.39 -18.47
N LEU A 342 -18.70 33.07 -18.70
CA LEU A 342 -17.55 32.25 -19.09
C LEU A 342 -16.99 32.64 -20.47
N ALA A 343 -17.84 33.00 -21.44
CA ALA A 343 -17.40 33.45 -22.76
C ALA A 343 -16.68 34.81 -22.71
N GLU A 344 -17.04 35.69 -21.78
CA GLU A 344 -16.33 36.95 -21.49
C GLU A 344 -14.98 36.69 -20.81
N LEU A 345 -14.97 35.90 -19.72
CA LEU A 345 -13.73 35.60 -18.98
C LEU A 345 -12.71 34.80 -19.80
N ARG A 346 -13.15 33.92 -20.70
CA ARG A 346 -12.27 33.14 -21.60
C ARG A 346 -11.51 33.98 -22.64
N GLN A 347 -11.93 35.22 -22.89
CA GLN A 347 -11.18 36.16 -23.73
C GLN A 347 -9.97 36.75 -23.00
N LEU A 348 -9.90 36.61 -21.68
CA LEU A 348 -8.79 37.12 -20.88
C LEU A 348 -7.55 36.21 -20.99
N PRO A 349 -6.33 36.78 -21.11
CA PRO A 349 -5.09 36.01 -21.28
C PRO A 349 -4.66 35.20 -20.05
N VAL A 350 -5.32 35.38 -18.90
CA VAL A 350 -5.06 34.65 -17.65
C VAL A 350 -6.33 33.99 -17.14
N LEU A 351 -6.21 32.82 -16.50
CA LEU A 351 -7.32 32.15 -15.83
C LEU A 351 -7.59 32.83 -14.48
N SER A 352 -8.87 33.12 -14.21
CA SER A 352 -9.31 33.75 -12.95
C SER A 352 -10.06 32.78 -12.04
N VAL A 353 -9.96 32.98 -10.72
CA VAL A 353 -10.71 32.19 -9.71
C VAL A 353 -12.22 32.31 -9.92
N VAL A 354 -12.69 33.44 -10.45
CA VAL A 354 -14.11 33.68 -10.81
C VAL A 354 -14.55 32.77 -11.96
N GLU A 355 -13.67 32.52 -12.93
CA GLU A 355 -13.92 31.59 -14.04
C GLU A 355 -13.96 30.14 -13.56
N GLU A 356 -13.04 29.72 -12.67
CA GLU A 356 -13.07 28.38 -12.07
C GLU A 356 -14.37 28.13 -11.29
N LYS A 357 -14.82 29.13 -10.49
CA LYS A 357 -16.12 29.11 -9.79
C LYS A 357 -17.30 29.03 -10.76
N LEU A 358 -17.33 29.87 -11.79
CA LEU A 358 -18.38 29.85 -12.82
C LEU A 358 -18.37 28.54 -13.62
N HIS A 359 -17.21 27.93 -13.86
CA HIS A 359 -17.11 26.66 -14.56
C HIS A 359 -17.66 25.50 -13.72
N ALA A 360 -17.34 25.45 -12.43
CA ALA A 360 -17.93 24.48 -11.52
C ALA A 360 -19.46 24.68 -11.38
N ARG A 361 -19.94 25.92 -11.29
CA ARG A 361 -21.39 26.23 -11.35
C ARG A 361 -22.02 25.77 -12.66
N HIS A 362 -21.35 25.97 -13.80
CA HIS A 362 -21.82 25.57 -15.13
C HIS A 362 -22.01 24.05 -15.25
N GLN A 363 -21.10 23.27 -14.65
CA GLN A 363 -21.21 21.80 -14.52
C GLN A 363 -22.33 21.42 -13.52
N LEU A 364 -22.45 22.14 -12.41
CA LEU A 364 -23.47 21.89 -11.39
C LEU A 364 -24.90 22.14 -11.89
N ILE A 365 -25.10 23.13 -12.76
CA ILE A 365 -26.39 23.39 -13.42
C ILE A 365 -26.77 22.21 -14.34
N ASP A 366 -25.85 21.70 -15.17
CA ASP A 366 -26.11 20.51 -16.00
C ASP A 366 -26.43 19.28 -15.15
N TRP A 367 -25.64 19.06 -14.10
CA TRP A 367 -25.86 17.99 -13.15
C TRP A 367 -27.23 18.10 -12.49
N ASN A 368 -27.65 19.31 -12.10
CA ASN A 368 -28.97 19.55 -11.52
C ASN A 368 -30.10 19.21 -12.50
N VAL A 369 -29.98 19.57 -13.78
CA VAL A 369 -30.96 19.21 -14.82
C VAL A 369 -31.06 17.68 -14.95
N LYS A 370 -29.93 16.96 -15.04
CA LYS A 370 -29.92 15.47 -15.06
C LYS A 370 -30.57 14.88 -13.80
N ALA A 371 -30.22 15.40 -12.62
CA ALA A 371 -30.71 14.90 -11.33
C ALA A 371 -32.21 15.16 -11.13
N LEU A 372 -32.72 16.31 -11.57
CA LEU A 372 -34.16 16.61 -11.59
C LEU A 372 -34.91 15.75 -12.62
N GLN A 373 -34.34 15.51 -13.80
CA GLN A 373 -34.89 14.59 -14.79
C GLN A 373 -35.00 13.17 -14.23
N MET A 374 -33.97 12.67 -13.53
CA MET A 374 -34.01 11.36 -12.86
C MET A 374 -35.03 11.32 -11.71
N LYS A 375 -35.07 12.36 -10.87
CA LYS A 375 -36.05 12.49 -9.79
C LYS A 375 -37.48 12.49 -10.32
N GLY A 376 -37.73 13.13 -11.46
CA GLY A 376 -39.03 13.19 -12.13
C GLY A 376 -39.42 11.92 -12.89
N SER A 377 -38.46 11.17 -13.45
CA SER A 377 -38.73 9.88 -14.10
C SER A 377 -38.89 8.71 -13.11
N THR A 378 -38.40 8.88 -11.87
CA THR A 378 -38.55 7.91 -10.78
C THR A 378 -39.98 7.95 -10.23
N THR A 379 -40.83 7.06 -10.73
CA THR A 379 -42.16 6.78 -10.15
C THR A 379 -42.16 5.45 -9.40
N ALA A 380 -43.24 5.14 -8.68
CA ALA A 380 -43.38 3.87 -7.93
C ALA A 380 -43.22 2.61 -8.82
N THR A 381 -43.52 2.72 -10.12
CA THR A 381 -43.31 1.66 -11.12
C THR A 381 -42.06 1.89 -11.99
N GLY A 382 -41.65 3.15 -12.18
CA GLY A 382 -40.51 3.55 -13.01
C GLY A 382 -39.17 3.66 -12.27
N LYS A 383 -38.85 2.71 -11.38
CA LYS A 383 -37.55 2.68 -10.67
C LYS A 383 -36.39 2.62 -11.68
N GLN A 384 -35.39 3.48 -11.51
CA GLN A 384 -34.22 3.56 -12.39
C GLN A 384 -33.14 2.55 -11.98
N HIS A 385 -32.24 2.15 -12.87
CA HIS A 385 -31.17 1.22 -12.48
C HIS A 385 -30.15 1.90 -11.52
N PHE A 386 -29.66 1.19 -10.50
CA PHE A 386 -28.78 1.79 -9.47
C PHE A 386 -27.51 2.44 -10.06
N GLN A 387 -26.95 1.84 -11.11
CA GLN A 387 -25.75 2.34 -11.82
C GLN A 387 -25.94 3.77 -12.36
N THR A 388 -27.17 4.18 -12.73
CA THR A 388 -27.48 5.55 -13.14
C THR A 388 -27.40 6.53 -11.98
N LEU A 389 -27.83 6.11 -10.79
CA LEU A 389 -27.78 6.91 -9.57
C LEU A 389 -26.33 7.04 -9.06
N GLU A 390 -25.58 5.95 -9.08
CA GLU A 390 -24.15 5.88 -8.78
C GLU A 390 -23.35 6.80 -9.71
N LYS A 391 -23.63 6.79 -11.02
CA LYS A 391 -23.03 7.74 -11.96
C LYS A 391 -23.32 9.20 -11.58
N LEU A 392 -24.56 9.55 -11.24
CA LEU A 392 -24.89 10.92 -10.82
C LEU A 392 -24.25 11.30 -9.49
N HIS A 393 -24.11 10.36 -8.54
CA HIS A 393 -23.38 10.60 -7.29
C HIS A 393 -21.89 10.86 -7.56
N ASN A 394 -21.28 10.09 -8.46
CA ASN A 394 -19.87 10.23 -8.82
C ASN A 394 -19.60 11.50 -9.67
N GLU A 395 -20.52 11.89 -10.55
CA GLU A 395 -20.47 13.20 -11.24
C GLU A 395 -20.51 14.36 -10.23
N LEU A 396 -21.41 14.34 -9.24
CA LEU A 396 -21.48 15.37 -8.19
C LEU A 396 -20.18 15.43 -7.35
N SER A 397 -19.65 14.26 -6.98
CA SER A 397 -18.41 14.17 -6.21
C SER A 397 -17.17 14.63 -7.00
N SER A 398 -17.16 14.45 -8.32
CA SER A 398 -16.12 14.99 -9.22
C SER A 398 -16.17 16.52 -9.33
N ILE A 399 -17.38 17.09 -9.45
CA ILE A 399 -17.59 18.56 -9.44
C ILE A 399 -17.12 19.14 -8.10
N LEU A 400 -17.47 18.51 -6.98
CA LEU A 400 -17.07 18.94 -5.63
C LEU A 400 -15.56 18.76 -5.33
N SER A 401 -14.87 17.84 -6.02
CA SER A 401 -13.42 17.63 -5.83
C SER A 401 -12.54 18.48 -6.76
N MET A 402 -13.14 19.16 -7.76
CA MET A 402 -12.46 19.92 -8.81
C MET A 402 -11.53 19.08 -9.72
N ALA A 403 -11.82 17.79 -9.88
CA ALA A 403 -10.98 16.84 -10.64
C ALA A 403 -10.83 17.14 -12.15
N ASN A 404 -11.54 18.14 -12.67
CA ASN A 404 -11.58 18.51 -14.10
C ASN A 404 -10.57 19.62 -14.48
N CYS A 405 -9.83 20.21 -13.54
CA CYS A 405 -8.82 21.24 -13.80
C CYS A 405 -7.41 20.63 -13.92
N GLN A 406 -7.14 19.90 -15.00
CA GLN A 406 -5.93 19.08 -15.13
C GLN A 406 -4.74 19.79 -15.81
N ASP A 407 -4.98 20.83 -16.61
CA ASP A 407 -3.97 21.49 -17.46
C ASP A 407 -3.37 22.79 -16.85
N VAL A 408 -3.49 22.97 -15.52
CA VAL A 408 -3.16 24.22 -14.80
C VAL A 408 -2.36 23.88 -13.55
N ARG A 409 -1.36 24.70 -13.17
CA ARG A 409 -0.56 24.39 -11.96
C ARG A 409 -1.42 24.36 -10.68
N PRO A 410 -1.25 23.34 -9.81
CA PRO A 410 -1.95 23.25 -8.52
C PRO A 410 -1.76 24.48 -7.65
N ASN A 411 -2.82 24.90 -6.97
CA ASN A 411 -2.82 26.03 -6.05
C ASN A 411 -3.85 25.75 -4.93
N GLU A 412 -3.34 25.29 -3.79
CA GLU A 412 -4.20 24.81 -2.70
C GLU A 412 -5.13 25.91 -2.15
N TYR A 413 -4.71 27.18 -2.16
CA TYR A 413 -5.54 28.30 -1.73
C TYR A 413 -6.75 28.50 -2.68
N ILE A 414 -6.50 28.60 -3.98
CA ILE A 414 -7.55 28.77 -5.00
C ILE A 414 -8.48 27.56 -5.00
N GLU A 415 -7.93 26.35 -4.97
CA GLU A 415 -8.73 25.13 -4.96
C GLU A 415 -9.60 25.01 -3.71
N ARG A 416 -9.11 25.43 -2.54
CA ARG A 416 -9.91 25.50 -1.30
C ARG A 416 -11.01 26.55 -1.41
N GLU A 417 -10.73 27.71 -2.00
CA GLU A 417 -11.72 28.78 -2.23
C GLU A 417 -12.82 28.36 -3.21
N VAL A 418 -12.47 27.67 -4.29
CA VAL A 418 -13.44 27.13 -5.26
C VAL A 418 -14.23 25.97 -4.64
N LYS A 419 -13.59 25.01 -3.96
CA LYS A 419 -14.27 23.89 -3.28
C LYS A 419 -15.28 24.38 -2.24
N TRP A 420 -14.94 25.41 -1.46
CA TRP A 420 -15.88 26.06 -0.53
C TRP A 420 -17.05 26.71 -1.27
N PHE A 421 -16.78 27.48 -2.34
CA PHE A 421 -17.81 28.09 -3.17
C PHE A 421 -18.80 27.05 -3.73
N VAL A 422 -18.31 25.96 -4.33
CA VAL A 422 -19.15 24.89 -4.89
C VAL A 422 -19.99 24.20 -3.82
N ALA A 423 -19.48 24.05 -2.60
CA ALA A 423 -20.24 23.46 -1.49
C ALA A 423 -21.43 24.33 -1.04
N GLU A 424 -21.31 25.66 -1.09
CA GLU A 424 -22.45 26.58 -0.91
C GLU A 424 -23.36 26.62 -2.14
N ASP A 425 -22.78 26.56 -3.35
CA ASP A 425 -23.52 26.55 -4.61
C ASP A 425 -24.45 25.34 -4.74
N VAL A 426 -24.09 24.18 -4.16
CA VAL A 426 -24.99 23.02 -4.06
C VAL A 426 -26.25 23.34 -3.25
N LYS A 427 -26.15 24.15 -2.20
CA LYS A 427 -27.32 24.55 -1.39
C LYS A 427 -28.20 25.57 -2.12
N LEU A 428 -27.60 26.38 -3.00
CA LEU A 428 -28.27 27.45 -3.73
C LEU A 428 -28.93 26.96 -5.05
N ILE A 429 -28.20 26.17 -5.83
CA ILE A 429 -28.58 25.75 -7.19
C ILE A 429 -29.34 24.42 -7.18
N CYS A 430 -28.97 23.47 -6.30
CA CYS A 430 -29.53 22.12 -6.28
C CYS A 430 -29.86 21.59 -4.86
N PRO A 431 -30.57 22.35 -4.00
CA PRO A 431 -30.86 21.94 -2.61
C PRO A 431 -31.62 20.61 -2.52
N GLU A 432 -32.69 20.45 -3.30
CA GLU A 432 -33.50 19.23 -3.28
C GLU A 432 -32.82 18.04 -3.97
N SER A 433 -32.30 18.26 -5.18
CA SER A 433 -31.69 17.23 -6.03
C SER A 433 -30.35 16.74 -5.44
N GLY A 434 -29.52 17.66 -4.95
CA GLY A 434 -28.27 17.35 -4.22
C GLY A 434 -28.51 16.58 -2.92
N THR A 435 -29.63 16.81 -2.24
CA THR A 435 -30.02 16.02 -1.05
C THR A 435 -30.61 14.67 -1.44
N TRP A 436 -31.50 14.64 -2.44
CA TRP A 436 -32.17 13.44 -2.93
C TRP A 436 -31.19 12.41 -3.51
N VAL A 437 -30.25 12.82 -4.38
CA VAL A 437 -29.26 11.89 -4.97
C VAL A 437 -28.38 11.26 -3.89
N ARG A 438 -27.86 12.05 -2.94
CA ARG A 438 -27.05 11.53 -1.82
C ARG A 438 -27.84 10.55 -0.96
N ASN A 439 -29.07 10.89 -0.60
CA ASN A 439 -29.91 10.04 0.25
C ASN A 439 -30.31 8.74 -0.45
N GLN A 440 -30.72 8.79 -1.72
CA GLN A 440 -31.06 7.57 -2.47
C GLN A 440 -29.82 6.71 -2.76
N TYR A 441 -28.67 7.32 -3.08
CA TYR A 441 -27.43 6.59 -3.31
C TYR A 441 -27.00 5.84 -2.04
N LYS A 442 -26.96 6.53 -0.89
CA LYS A 442 -26.68 5.89 0.40
C LYS A 442 -27.64 4.74 0.68
N ARG A 443 -28.95 4.95 0.54
CA ARG A 443 -29.96 3.91 0.79
C ARG A 443 -29.81 2.72 -0.15
N GLY A 444 -29.42 2.93 -1.41
CA GLY A 444 -29.08 1.86 -2.35
C GLY A 444 -27.82 1.09 -1.96
N CYS A 445 -26.77 1.77 -1.47
CA CYS A 445 -25.58 1.12 -0.91
C CYS A 445 -25.92 0.30 0.35
N ASP A 446 -26.66 0.88 1.30
CA ASP A 446 -27.09 0.22 2.54
C ASP A 446 -27.98 -1.01 2.24
N TRP A 447 -28.86 -0.92 1.24
CA TRP A 447 -29.68 -2.03 0.75
C TRP A 447 -28.83 -3.13 0.10
N ARG A 448 -27.93 -2.77 -0.82
CA ARG A 448 -27.04 -3.71 -1.51
C ARG A 448 -26.12 -4.44 -0.53
N GLN A 449 -25.61 -3.75 0.48
CA GLN A 449 -24.78 -4.34 1.53
C GLN A 449 -25.58 -5.30 2.42
N ASN A 450 -26.85 -5.01 2.71
CA ASN A 450 -27.74 -5.95 3.40
C ASN A 450 -28.06 -7.19 2.56
N TYR A 451 -28.31 -7.03 1.25
CA TYR A 451 -28.46 -8.15 0.33
C TYR A 451 -27.19 -9.02 0.28
N LEU A 452 -26.01 -8.43 0.13
CA LEU A 452 -24.73 -9.16 0.13
C LEU A 452 -24.50 -9.91 1.47
N SER A 453 -24.91 -9.32 2.59
CA SER A 453 -24.91 -9.96 3.91
C SER A 453 -25.92 -11.11 4.06
N ILE A 454 -26.98 -11.18 3.24
CA ILE A 454 -27.89 -12.32 3.17
C ILE A 454 -27.34 -13.39 2.22
N LYS A 455 -26.83 -12.98 1.05
CA LYS A 455 -26.17 -13.86 0.08
C LYS A 455 -25.03 -14.65 0.73
N SER A 456 -24.12 -13.99 1.45
CA SER A 456 -22.96 -14.67 2.06
C SER A 456 -23.32 -15.70 3.13
N VAL A 457 -24.46 -15.54 3.82
CA VAL A 457 -24.96 -16.52 4.81
C VAL A 457 -25.69 -17.68 4.12
N LEU A 458 -26.39 -17.45 3.02
CA LEU A 458 -27.21 -18.47 2.35
C LEU A 458 -26.47 -19.25 1.25
N GLN A 459 -25.46 -18.67 0.60
CA GLN A 459 -24.66 -19.31 -0.45
C GLN A 459 -24.02 -20.65 -0.01
N PRO A 460 -23.46 -20.81 1.23
CA PRO A 460 -22.96 -22.09 1.74
C PRO A 460 -24.03 -23.19 1.89
N TYR A 461 -25.31 -22.83 1.94
CA TYR A 461 -26.42 -23.79 2.05
C TYR A 461 -27.02 -24.21 0.70
N GLY A 462 -26.41 -23.79 -0.42
CA GLY A 462 -26.80 -24.18 -1.78
C GLY A 462 -27.90 -23.33 -2.42
N TYR A 463 -28.18 -22.13 -1.87
CA TYR A 463 -29.05 -21.16 -2.53
C TYR A 463 -28.36 -20.59 -3.78
N ASN A 464 -29.05 -20.63 -4.92
CA ASN A 464 -28.51 -20.15 -6.18
C ASN A 464 -28.56 -18.62 -6.26
N PHE A 465 -27.41 -17.99 -6.50
CA PHE A 465 -27.26 -16.54 -6.71
C PHE A 465 -26.46 -16.24 -8.00
N GLY A 466 -26.52 -17.13 -8.99
CA GLY A 466 -25.91 -16.96 -10.32
C GLY A 466 -24.41 -17.29 -10.44
N GLU A 467 -23.71 -17.57 -9.34
CA GLU A 467 -22.28 -17.87 -9.31
C GLU A 467 -21.98 -19.35 -9.10
N ILE A 468 -20.93 -19.85 -9.75
CA ILE A 468 -20.48 -21.24 -9.64
C ILE A 468 -19.95 -21.51 -8.22
N LEU A 469 -20.32 -22.69 -7.69
CA LEU A 469 -20.11 -23.10 -6.30
C LEU A 469 -18.63 -23.10 -5.86
N SER A 470 -18.22 -22.07 -5.13
CA SER A 470 -17.12 -22.18 -4.15
C SER A 470 -17.68 -22.76 -2.86
N SER A 471 -17.33 -24.01 -2.56
CA SER A 471 -17.76 -24.78 -1.39
C SER A 471 -17.06 -24.33 -0.09
N ALA A 472 -17.27 -23.08 0.31
CA ALA A 472 -16.84 -22.58 1.61
C ALA A 472 -17.52 -23.36 2.74
N SER A 473 -16.72 -23.87 3.68
CA SER A 473 -17.22 -24.60 4.85
C SER A 473 -18.18 -23.73 5.67
N ALA A 474 -19.32 -24.30 6.08
CA ALA A 474 -20.38 -23.60 6.81
C ALA A 474 -20.01 -23.35 8.29
N ALA A 475 -19.03 -22.47 8.51
CA ALA A 475 -18.48 -22.13 9.81
C ALA A 475 -19.44 -21.26 10.65
N SER A 476 -20.43 -21.91 11.28
CA SER A 476 -21.22 -21.42 12.43
C SER A 476 -21.79 -19.99 12.33
N VAL A 477 -22.16 -19.51 11.14
CA VAL A 477 -22.80 -18.20 10.99
C VAL A 477 -24.26 -18.28 11.44
N SER A 478 -24.71 -17.30 12.22
CA SER A 478 -26.10 -17.18 12.65
C SER A 478 -27.05 -17.10 11.45
N GLY A 479 -28.11 -17.90 11.46
CA GLY A 479 -29.07 -17.97 10.36
C GLY A 479 -29.81 -16.65 10.10
N VAL A 480 -30.22 -16.43 8.85
CA VAL A 480 -30.98 -15.25 8.43
C VAL A 480 -32.43 -15.38 8.91
N ASP A 481 -32.92 -14.39 9.64
CA ASP A 481 -34.36 -14.29 9.94
C ASP A 481 -35.15 -13.91 8.67
N VAL A 482 -36.28 -14.59 8.45
CA VAL A 482 -37.25 -14.27 7.40
C VAL A 482 -37.76 -12.84 7.52
N SER A 483 -37.85 -12.29 8.73
CA SER A 483 -38.19 -10.89 8.96
C SER A 483 -37.22 -9.95 8.26
N ARG A 484 -35.91 -10.25 8.27
CA ARG A 484 -34.87 -9.45 7.60
C ARG A 484 -35.02 -9.48 6.08
N ILE A 485 -35.40 -10.63 5.50
CA ILE A 485 -35.67 -10.77 4.06
C ILE A 485 -36.91 -9.96 3.67
N LYS A 486 -38.00 -10.08 4.45
CA LYS A 486 -39.25 -9.34 4.21
C LYS A 486 -39.07 -7.84 4.35
N ASN A 487 -38.37 -7.39 5.38
CA ASN A 487 -38.05 -5.97 5.59
C ASN A 487 -37.20 -5.42 4.43
N LEU A 488 -36.19 -6.16 3.96
CA LEU A 488 -35.34 -5.73 2.84
C LEU A 488 -36.12 -5.65 1.51
N LEU A 489 -37.12 -6.51 1.30
CA LEU A 489 -38.03 -6.42 0.16
C LEU A 489 -38.96 -5.19 0.26
N VAL A 490 -39.51 -4.89 1.45
CA VAL A 490 -40.31 -3.68 1.70
C VAL A 490 -39.47 -2.41 1.53
N ASP A 491 -38.23 -2.41 2.03
CA ASP A 491 -37.28 -1.30 1.84
C ASP A 491 -37.04 -1.03 0.35
N HIS A 492 -36.94 -2.06 -0.49
CA HIS A 492 -36.76 -1.91 -1.94
C HIS A 492 -37.89 -1.11 -2.59
N ASP A 493 -39.13 -1.29 -2.15
CA ASP A 493 -40.29 -0.56 -2.67
C ASP A 493 -40.35 0.91 -2.26
N THR A 494 -39.43 1.34 -1.38
CA THR A 494 -39.20 2.75 -1.04
C THR A 494 -37.93 3.35 -1.67
N LEU A 495 -37.19 2.60 -2.50
CA LEU A 495 -36.00 3.08 -3.21
C LEU A 495 -36.33 3.68 -4.57
N ALA A 496 -35.58 4.72 -4.95
CA ALA A 496 -35.56 5.23 -6.32
C ALA A 496 -34.93 4.24 -7.33
N SER A 497 -34.08 3.34 -6.83
CA SER A 497 -33.29 2.42 -7.65
C SER A 497 -33.84 1.00 -7.66
N CYS A 498 -33.78 0.36 -8.83
CA CYS A 498 -34.06 -1.05 -9.02
C CYS A 498 -32.81 -1.91 -8.85
N PHE A 499 -33.02 -3.13 -8.38
CA PHE A 499 -32.03 -4.19 -8.11
C PHE A 499 -32.69 -5.51 -8.52
N VAL A 500 -32.87 -5.71 -9.83
CA VAL A 500 -33.84 -6.69 -10.38
C VAL A 500 -33.46 -8.12 -9.99
N GLU A 501 -32.20 -8.48 -10.18
CA GLU A 501 -31.68 -9.83 -9.91
C GLU A 501 -31.69 -10.12 -8.42
N GLU A 502 -31.18 -9.17 -7.62
CA GLU A 502 -31.12 -9.28 -6.16
C GLU A 502 -32.52 -9.42 -5.53
N CYS A 503 -33.50 -8.64 -5.99
CA CYS A 503 -34.89 -8.75 -5.53
C CYS A 503 -35.56 -10.05 -5.97
N ASN A 504 -35.24 -10.58 -7.15
CA ASN A 504 -35.77 -11.87 -7.60
C ASN A 504 -35.23 -13.00 -6.73
N HIS A 505 -33.93 -13.04 -6.44
CA HIS A 505 -33.35 -14.01 -5.49
C HIS A 505 -34.03 -13.94 -4.11
N LEU A 506 -34.22 -12.74 -3.55
CA LEU A 506 -34.89 -12.56 -2.25
C LEU A 506 -36.36 -13.04 -2.26
N ARG A 507 -37.10 -12.78 -3.36
CA ARG A 507 -38.49 -13.25 -3.54
C ARG A 507 -38.59 -14.76 -3.71
N GLU A 508 -37.63 -15.39 -4.38
CA GLU A 508 -37.57 -16.85 -4.50
C GLU A 508 -37.29 -17.51 -3.15
N ILE A 509 -36.35 -16.96 -2.37
CA ILE A 509 -36.06 -17.42 -1.00
C ILE A 509 -37.31 -17.27 -0.11
N GLU A 510 -37.99 -16.12 -0.15
CA GLU A 510 -39.25 -15.92 0.56
C GLU A 510 -40.31 -16.95 0.15
N LYS A 511 -40.49 -17.19 -1.16
CA LYS A 511 -41.47 -18.14 -1.69
C LYS A 511 -41.19 -19.56 -1.20
N VAL A 512 -39.93 -19.99 -1.17
CA VAL A 512 -39.51 -21.30 -0.63
C VAL A 512 -39.85 -21.41 0.85
N VAL A 513 -39.58 -20.37 1.65
CA VAL A 513 -39.84 -20.41 3.11
C VAL A 513 -41.33 -20.34 3.44
N ASN A 514 -42.08 -19.44 2.81
CA ASN A 514 -43.53 -19.34 2.98
C ASN A 514 -44.23 -20.63 2.51
N GLY A 515 -43.75 -21.26 1.43
CA GLY A 515 -44.24 -22.56 0.95
C GLY A 515 -43.98 -23.71 1.92
N TRP A 516 -42.79 -23.78 2.52
CA TRP A 516 -42.47 -24.76 3.57
C TRP A 516 -43.37 -24.57 4.81
N ALA A 517 -43.53 -23.33 5.29
CA ALA A 517 -44.38 -23.04 6.45
C ALA A 517 -45.86 -23.38 6.17
N ALA A 518 -46.35 -23.14 4.96
CA ALA A 518 -47.69 -23.55 4.53
C ALA A 518 -47.84 -25.09 4.53
N ALA A 519 -46.83 -25.83 4.07
CA ALA A 519 -46.83 -27.30 4.08
C ALA A 519 -46.84 -27.87 5.51
N VAL A 520 -46.07 -27.31 6.45
CA VAL A 520 -46.13 -27.70 7.87
C VAL A 520 -47.54 -27.52 8.43
N ASN A 521 -48.14 -26.34 8.23
CA ASN A 521 -49.49 -26.06 8.70
C ASN A 521 -50.54 -26.98 8.04
N GLN A 522 -50.40 -27.26 6.74
CA GLN A 522 -51.31 -28.16 6.02
C GLN A 522 -51.25 -29.59 6.57
N VAL A 523 -50.06 -30.14 6.87
CA VAL A 523 -49.94 -31.50 7.43
C VAL A 523 -50.51 -31.60 8.85
N LEU A 524 -50.35 -30.56 9.66
CA LEU A 524 -50.87 -30.55 11.03
C LEU A 524 -52.40 -30.40 11.07
N VAL A 525 -52.95 -29.45 10.30
CA VAL A 525 -54.38 -29.05 10.36
C VAL A 525 -55.30 -29.94 9.52
N ASN A 526 -54.80 -30.72 8.55
CA ASN A 526 -55.66 -31.48 7.64
C ASN A 526 -56.30 -32.73 8.27
N ASP A 527 -57.58 -32.64 8.60
CA ASP A 527 -58.32 -33.70 9.28
C ASP A 527 -58.55 -34.98 8.47
N SER A 528 -58.39 -34.96 7.15
CA SER A 528 -58.54 -36.18 6.33
C SER A 528 -57.40 -37.19 6.50
N HIS A 529 -56.27 -36.78 7.10
CA HIS A 529 -55.11 -37.66 7.25
C HIS A 529 -55.15 -38.45 8.56
N HIS A 530 -55.08 -39.78 8.45
CA HIS A 530 -54.79 -40.66 9.58
C HIS A 530 -53.39 -40.38 10.16
N LEU A 531 -53.20 -40.72 11.43
CA LEU A 531 -51.99 -40.40 12.22
C LEU A 531 -50.67 -40.75 11.52
N GLU A 532 -50.62 -41.93 10.90
CA GLU A 532 -49.44 -42.45 10.21
C GLU A 532 -49.10 -41.66 8.93
N ALA A 533 -50.13 -41.23 8.19
CA ALA A 533 -49.96 -40.35 7.04
C ALA A 533 -49.48 -38.95 7.48
N ARG A 534 -50.05 -38.37 8.57
CA ARG A 534 -49.55 -37.09 9.11
C ARG A 534 -48.09 -37.17 9.55
N TYR A 535 -47.69 -38.25 10.23
CA TYR A 535 -46.29 -38.47 10.61
C TYR A 535 -45.36 -38.56 9.39
N ASN A 536 -45.71 -39.43 8.43
CA ASN A 536 -44.87 -39.66 7.25
C ASN A 536 -44.75 -38.42 6.35
N GLU A 537 -45.81 -37.61 6.21
CA GLU A 537 -45.70 -36.31 5.52
C GLU A 537 -44.92 -35.27 6.34
N LEU A 538 -45.11 -35.19 7.66
CA LEU A 538 -44.40 -34.20 8.47
C LEU A 538 -42.88 -34.46 8.48
N VAL A 539 -42.45 -35.73 8.46
CA VAL A 539 -41.03 -36.09 8.31
C VAL A 539 -40.45 -35.65 6.96
N LYS A 540 -41.22 -35.76 5.86
CA LYS A 540 -40.79 -35.22 4.53
C LYS A 540 -40.70 -33.69 4.55
N VAL A 541 -41.62 -33.02 5.25
CA VAL A 541 -41.62 -31.55 5.39
C VAL A 541 -40.47 -31.08 6.31
N GLU A 542 -40.14 -31.80 7.39
CA GLU A 542 -38.95 -31.50 8.22
C GLU A 542 -37.66 -31.65 7.42
N ALA A 543 -37.50 -32.76 6.66
CA ALA A 543 -36.33 -33.02 5.84
C ALA A 543 -36.11 -31.98 4.71
N SER A 544 -37.18 -31.32 4.25
CA SER A 544 -37.14 -30.25 3.23
C SER A 544 -37.07 -28.83 3.81
N ARG A 545 -36.82 -28.69 5.12
CA ARG A 545 -36.74 -27.39 5.80
C ARG A 545 -35.64 -26.47 5.23
N PRO A 546 -35.96 -25.18 4.94
CA PRO A 546 -34.99 -24.17 4.55
C PRO A 546 -33.78 -24.10 5.48
N LYS A 547 -32.57 -24.24 4.90
CA LYS A 547 -31.30 -24.25 5.63
C LYS A 547 -30.72 -22.84 5.72
N GLY A 548 -29.98 -22.53 6.79
CA GLY A 548 -29.46 -21.19 7.03
C GLY A 548 -30.52 -20.11 7.35
N ILE A 549 -31.81 -20.46 7.41
CA ILE A 549 -32.93 -19.53 7.65
C ILE A 549 -33.65 -19.84 8.96
N ILE A 550 -33.92 -18.81 9.75
CA ILE A 550 -34.74 -18.87 10.96
C ILE A 550 -36.22 -18.73 10.55
N ALA A 551 -36.77 -19.81 9.99
CA ALA A 551 -38.18 -19.88 9.61
C ALA A 551 -39.12 -20.00 10.82
N ASN A 552 -40.36 -19.54 10.66
CA ASN A 552 -41.48 -19.74 11.58
C ASN A 552 -42.47 -20.74 10.91
N PRO A 553 -42.81 -21.89 11.52
CA PRO A 553 -42.41 -22.36 12.85
C PRO A 553 -40.91 -22.69 12.99
N PRO A 554 -40.29 -22.40 14.16
CA PRO A 554 -38.89 -22.69 14.41
C PRO A 554 -38.64 -24.20 14.54
N ARG A 555 -37.38 -24.62 14.33
CA ARG A 555 -37.02 -26.05 14.22
C ARG A 555 -37.57 -26.90 15.37
N HIS A 556 -37.35 -26.47 16.61
CA HIS A 556 -37.73 -27.21 17.81
C HIS A 556 -39.25 -27.47 17.94
N VAL A 557 -40.10 -26.64 17.32
CA VAL A 557 -41.55 -26.86 17.26
C VAL A 557 -41.88 -27.98 16.27
N VAL A 558 -41.24 -28.01 15.09
CA VAL A 558 -41.42 -29.10 14.12
C VAL A 558 -40.83 -30.42 14.66
N ASP A 559 -39.63 -30.37 15.25
CA ASP A 559 -38.99 -31.51 15.91
C ASP A 559 -39.84 -32.06 17.09
N LEU A 560 -40.67 -31.21 17.72
CA LEU A 560 -41.63 -31.62 18.76
C LEU A 560 -42.86 -32.28 18.15
N TRP A 561 -43.48 -31.69 17.12
CA TRP A 561 -44.63 -32.29 16.42
C TRP A 561 -44.30 -33.67 15.82
N VAL A 562 -43.11 -33.84 15.21
CA VAL A 562 -42.64 -35.14 14.72
C VAL A 562 -42.56 -36.17 15.84
N ARG A 563 -42.08 -35.77 17.03
CA ARG A 563 -42.03 -36.64 18.22
C ARG A 563 -43.43 -36.99 18.75
N VAL A 564 -44.34 -36.03 18.87
CA VAL A 564 -45.71 -36.25 19.34
C VAL A 564 -46.48 -37.20 18.40
N LEU A 565 -46.34 -37.04 17.08
CA LEU A 565 -46.95 -37.94 16.10
C LEU A 565 -46.34 -39.36 16.17
N LYS A 566 -45.01 -39.47 16.29
CA LYS A 566 -44.31 -40.75 16.46
C LYS A 566 -44.74 -41.47 17.75
N TRP A 567 -44.86 -40.73 18.84
CA TRP A 567 -45.33 -41.25 20.12
C TRP A 567 -46.75 -41.84 20.02
N GLY A 568 -47.66 -41.15 19.33
CA GLY A 568 -49.00 -41.66 19.08
C GLY A 568 -49.02 -42.96 18.26
N LEU A 569 -48.10 -43.12 17.31
CA LEU A 569 -47.91 -44.38 16.57
C LEU A 569 -47.37 -45.50 17.46
N ASN A 570 -46.32 -45.21 18.24
CA ASN A 570 -45.77 -46.16 19.22
C ASN A 570 -46.86 -46.65 20.19
N LEU A 571 -47.70 -45.74 20.70
CA LEU A 571 -48.82 -46.05 21.57
C LEU A 571 -49.87 -46.95 20.88
N LYS A 572 -50.24 -46.64 19.63
CA LYS A 572 -51.14 -47.47 18.83
C LYS A 572 -50.60 -48.90 18.70
N THR A 573 -49.37 -49.07 18.21
CA THR A 573 -48.74 -50.38 18.01
C THR A 573 -48.51 -51.13 19.32
N GLY A 574 -48.22 -50.44 20.42
CA GLY A 574 -48.13 -51.04 21.76
C GLY A 574 -49.46 -51.57 22.27
N VAL A 575 -50.57 -50.85 22.05
CA VAL A 575 -51.93 -51.32 22.38
C VAL A 575 -52.34 -52.49 21.47
N GLU A 576 -52.02 -52.42 20.18
CA GLU A 576 -52.27 -53.52 19.22
C GLU A 576 -51.53 -54.80 19.64
N SER A 577 -50.24 -54.75 19.95
CA SER A 577 -49.46 -55.92 20.37
C SER A 577 -49.84 -56.45 21.78
N ILE A 578 -50.34 -55.61 22.69
CA ILE A 578 -50.96 -56.09 23.94
C ILE A 578 -52.27 -56.83 23.64
N THR A 579 -53.11 -56.28 22.77
CA THR A 579 -54.41 -56.88 22.40
C THR A 579 -54.21 -58.23 21.73
N GLU A 580 -53.27 -58.30 20.79
CA GLU A 580 -52.82 -59.54 20.13
C GLU A 580 -52.37 -60.59 21.16
N LYS A 581 -51.43 -60.26 22.04
CA LYS A 581 -50.89 -61.21 23.05
C LYS A 581 -51.92 -61.66 24.09
N LEU A 582 -52.88 -60.81 24.43
CA LEU A 582 -54.00 -61.20 25.30
C LEU A 582 -54.98 -62.14 24.58
N LEU A 583 -55.20 -61.97 23.27
CA LEU A 583 -55.98 -62.90 22.45
C LEU A 583 -55.23 -64.23 22.25
N GLU A 584 -53.91 -64.22 22.03
CA GLU A 584 -53.06 -65.42 21.98
C GLU A 584 -53.11 -66.19 23.30
N TRP A 585 -52.91 -65.52 24.44
CA TRP A 585 -52.99 -66.12 25.78
C TRP A 585 -54.36 -66.77 26.02
N LYS A 586 -55.44 -66.09 25.63
CA LYS A 586 -56.82 -66.58 25.75
C LYS A 586 -57.17 -67.73 24.80
N ALA A 587 -56.36 -67.95 23.75
CA ALA A 587 -56.50 -69.07 22.82
C ALA A 587 -55.75 -70.33 23.27
N VAL A 588 -54.92 -70.27 24.31
CA VAL A 588 -54.25 -71.45 24.88
C VAL A 588 -55.27 -72.29 25.67
N PRO A 589 -55.47 -73.58 25.35
CA PRO A 589 -56.43 -74.42 26.06
C PRO A 589 -55.90 -74.85 27.43
N PHE A 590 -56.18 -74.04 28.46
CA PHE A 590 -55.90 -74.36 29.86
C PHE A 590 -56.67 -75.61 30.31
N GLN A 591 -55.99 -76.74 30.42
CA GLN A 591 -56.53 -77.92 31.09
C GLN A 591 -56.39 -77.77 32.62
N GLN A 592 -57.53 -77.78 33.31
CA GLN A 592 -57.67 -78.07 34.74
C GLN A 592 -56.92 -77.16 35.73
N HIS A 593 -57.46 -75.97 35.99
CA HIS A 593 -58.25 -75.75 37.21
C HIS A 593 -59.04 -74.43 37.15
N GLU A 594 -60.27 -74.44 37.65
CA GLU A 594 -61.12 -73.25 37.76
C GLU A 594 -60.81 -72.47 39.07
N VAL A 595 -61.31 -71.22 39.14
CA VAL A 595 -61.27 -70.25 40.27
C VAL A 595 -60.21 -69.12 40.18
N GLU A 596 -58.96 -69.34 39.75
CA GLU A 596 -57.94 -68.26 39.71
C GLU A 596 -57.82 -67.48 38.37
N THR A 597 -58.72 -67.72 37.42
CA THR A 597 -58.56 -67.24 36.03
C THR A 597 -58.65 -65.72 35.83
N GLN A 598 -59.43 -64.99 36.64
CA GLN A 598 -59.53 -63.53 36.53
C GLN A 598 -58.28 -62.80 37.04
N ASP A 599 -57.71 -63.23 38.17
CA ASP A 599 -56.47 -62.65 38.68
C ASP A 599 -55.28 -62.99 37.77
N ALA A 600 -55.27 -64.17 37.12
CA ALA A 600 -54.28 -64.50 36.09
C ALA A 600 -54.38 -63.57 34.85
N GLU A 601 -55.59 -63.35 34.31
CA GLU A 601 -55.83 -62.43 33.18
C GLU A 601 -55.48 -60.97 33.56
N PHE A 602 -55.75 -60.56 34.79
CA PHE A 602 -55.38 -59.25 35.33
C PHE A 602 -53.86 -59.10 35.52
N HIS A 603 -53.19 -60.08 36.14
CA HIS A 603 -51.74 -60.03 36.35
C HIS A 603 -50.96 -60.07 35.03
N GLU A 604 -51.38 -60.87 34.05
CA GLU A 604 -50.72 -60.93 32.74
C GLU A 604 -50.97 -59.65 31.92
N SER A 605 -52.19 -59.11 31.90
CA SER A 605 -52.45 -57.81 31.24
C SER A 605 -51.71 -56.64 31.91
N VAL A 606 -51.55 -56.65 33.24
CA VAL A 606 -50.68 -55.70 33.96
C VAL A 606 -49.21 -55.91 33.60
N ARG A 607 -48.73 -57.17 33.48
CA ARG A 607 -47.35 -57.49 33.09
C ARG A 607 -47.04 -57.02 31.66
N LEU A 608 -47.92 -57.31 30.71
CA LEU A 608 -47.80 -56.87 29.32
C LEU A 608 -47.87 -55.35 29.19
N THR A 609 -48.74 -54.68 29.97
CA THR A 609 -48.79 -53.20 30.04
C THR A 609 -47.48 -52.61 30.58
N LYS A 610 -46.92 -53.19 31.66
CA LYS A 610 -45.63 -52.78 32.23
C LYS A 610 -44.43 -53.09 31.33
N LEU A 611 -44.54 -54.07 30.43
CA LEU A 611 -43.50 -54.43 29.48
C LEU A 611 -43.53 -53.61 28.18
N LEU A 612 -44.72 -53.33 27.64
CA LEU A 612 -44.91 -52.81 26.28
C LEU A 612 -45.40 -51.35 26.21
N LEU A 613 -46.05 -50.83 27.26
CA LEU A 613 -46.58 -49.45 27.27
C LEU A 613 -45.97 -48.55 28.34
N THR A 614 -45.33 -49.09 29.39
CA THR A 614 -44.85 -48.28 30.53
C THR A 614 -43.87 -47.17 30.13
N SER A 615 -42.93 -47.44 29.23
CA SER A 615 -41.99 -46.44 28.70
C SER A 615 -42.69 -45.40 27.82
N ILE A 616 -43.56 -45.85 26.92
CA ILE A 616 -44.35 -44.99 26.02
C ILE A 616 -45.25 -44.06 26.83
N ILE A 617 -45.92 -44.54 27.88
CA ILE A 617 -46.81 -43.69 28.68
C ILE A 617 -46.01 -42.70 29.55
N VAL A 618 -44.77 -42.99 29.93
CA VAL A 618 -43.88 -42.00 30.58
C VAL A 618 -43.47 -40.90 29.59
N GLU A 619 -42.98 -41.27 28.39
CA GLU A 619 -42.68 -40.30 27.31
C GLU A 619 -43.93 -39.45 26.96
N GLY A 620 -45.10 -40.08 27.00
CA GLY A 620 -46.40 -39.41 26.82
C GLY A 620 -46.77 -38.47 27.95
N GLN A 621 -46.43 -38.78 29.21
CA GLN A 621 -46.66 -37.87 30.34
C GLN A 621 -45.77 -36.63 30.24
N ASP A 622 -44.54 -36.75 29.75
CA ASP A 622 -43.67 -35.60 29.49
C ASP A 622 -44.26 -34.66 28.42
N PHE A 623 -44.90 -35.19 27.37
CA PHE A 623 -45.66 -34.37 26.40
C PHE A 623 -46.96 -33.81 26.99
N MET A 624 -47.66 -34.58 27.83
CA MET A 624 -48.97 -34.24 28.42
C MET A 624 -48.89 -33.46 29.76
N LEU A 625 -47.79 -32.73 29.98
CA LEU A 625 -47.57 -31.84 31.13
C LEU A 625 -47.25 -30.38 30.74
N SER A 626 -47.34 -30.03 29.46
CA SER A 626 -47.67 -28.66 29.04
C SER A 626 -49.07 -28.29 29.57
N LYS A 627 -49.32 -27.02 29.90
CA LYS A 627 -50.42 -26.65 30.81
C LYS A 627 -51.75 -26.42 30.07
N ASP A 628 -51.71 -26.05 28.79
CA ASP A 628 -52.87 -25.63 28.00
C ASP A 628 -53.53 -26.72 27.12
N VAL A 629 -53.12 -28.00 27.20
CA VAL A 629 -53.72 -29.07 26.37
C VAL A 629 -54.90 -29.75 27.07
N THR A 630 -56.12 -29.58 26.53
CA THR A 630 -57.32 -30.28 27.00
C THR A 630 -57.36 -31.74 26.53
N PHE A 631 -57.15 -32.69 27.44
CA PHE A 631 -57.11 -34.11 27.12
C PHE A 631 -58.46 -34.71 26.78
N THR A 632 -58.49 -35.62 25.81
CA THR A 632 -59.61 -36.55 25.63
C THR A 632 -59.72 -37.48 26.86
N PRO A 633 -60.93 -37.92 27.26
CA PRO A 633 -61.11 -38.70 28.49
C PRO A 633 -60.26 -39.97 28.59
N LEU A 634 -59.98 -40.61 27.45
CA LEU A 634 -59.15 -41.82 27.36
C LEU A 634 -57.70 -41.58 27.80
N LEU A 635 -57.09 -40.46 27.38
CA LEU A 635 -55.73 -40.11 27.76
C LEU A 635 -55.63 -39.76 29.25
N SER A 636 -56.65 -39.10 29.81
CA SER A 636 -56.76 -38.84 31.25
C SER A 636 -56.86 -40.14 32.07
N GLN A 637 -57.66 -41.12 31.61
CA GLN A 637 -57.77 -42.44 32.23
C GLN A 637 -56.49 -43.28 32.10
N LEU A 638 -55.79 -43.23 30.96
CA LEU A 638 -54.49 -43.90 30.79
C LEU A 638 -53.42 -43.29 31.70
N ARG A 639 -53.38 -41.95 31.81
CA ARG A 639 -52.50 -41.23 32.75
C ARG A 639 -52.79 -41.62 34.20
N SER A 640 -54.04 -41.61 34.64
CA SER A 640 -54.38 -41.97 36.03
C SER A 640 -54.07 -43.43 36.35
N LYS A 641 -54.49 -44.39 35.49
CA LYS A 641 -54.17 -45.82 35.66
C LYS A 641 -52.67 -46.11 35.69
N THR A 642 -51.88 -45.34 34.94
CA THR A 642 -50.42 -45.53 34.89
C THR A 642 -49.72 -44.93 36.11
N ILE A 643 -50.12 -43.74 36.55
CA ILE A 643 -49.63 -43.17 37.81
C ILE A 643 -49.94 -44.12 39.00
N THR A 644 -51.13 -44.73 39.04
CA THR A 644 -51.48 -45.70 40.09
C THR A 644 -50.78 -47.06 39.96
N SER A 645 -50.34 -47.47 38.75
CA SER A 645 -49.64 -48.75 38.56
C SER A 645 -48.12 -48.65 38.82
N PHE A 646 -47.57 -47.43 38.81
CA PHE A 646 -46.21 -47.12 39.25
C PHE A 646 -46.08 -46.89 40.77
N SER A 647 -47.14 -46.45 41.48
CA SER A 647 -47.05 -46.18 42.92
C SER A 647 -46.82 -47.43 43.80
N ASN A 648 -46.99 -48.64 43.26
CA ASN A 648 -46.73 -49.89 43.98
C ASN A 648 -45.28 -50.39 43.78
N GLY A 649 -44.34 -49.80 44.54
CA GLY A 649 -43.10 -50.45 44.95
C GLY A 649 -41.80 -50.07 44.21
N ASN A 650 -41.01 -49.20 44.84
CA ASN A 650 -39.54 -49.15 44.78
C ASN A 650 -38.83 -49.14 43.40
N CYS A 651 -38.93 -48.03 42.65
CA CYS A 651 -37.73 -47.45 42.02
C CYS A 651 -37.91 -45.97 41.66
N ALA A 652 -36.80 -45.27 41.41
CA ALA A 652 -36.69 -43.91 40.87
C ALA A 652 -37.52 -42.79 41.55
N ARG A 653 -36.82 -41.98 42.36
CA ARG A 653 -37.29 -40.68 42.88
C ARG A 653 -37.56 -39.72 41.71
N LEU A 654 -38.82 -39.33 41.50
CA LEU A 654 -39.22 -38.29 40.56
C LEU A 654 -38.49 -36.98 40.88
N ILE A 655 -37.65 -36.50 39.95
CA ILE A 655 -37.11 -35.13 39.99
C ILE A 655 -38.27 -34.19 39.64
N SER A 656 -38.51 -33.20 40.48
CA SER A 656 -39.70 -32.36 40.35
C SER A 656 -39.46 -31.16 39.42
N ARG A 657 -40.52 -30.68 38.74
CA ARG A 657 -40.51 -29.39 38.00
C ARG A 657 -39.99 -28.24 38.88
N LYS A 658 -40.16 -28.31 40.21
CA LYS A 658 -39.70 -27.29 41.15
C LYS A 658 -38.17 -27.15 41.15
N GLU A 659 -37.43 -28.26 41.21
CA GLU A 659 -35.96 -28.29 41.17
C GLU A 659 -35.36 -27.78 39.84
N VAL A 660 -36.17 -27.74 38.77
CA VAL A 660 -35.75 -27.31 37.42
C VAL A 660 -36.25 -25.90 37.06
N VAL A 661 -37.37 -25.45 37.61
CA VAL A 661 -37.97 -24.12 37.31
C VAL A 661 -37.50 -23.04 38.29
N GLU A 662 -37.07 -23.38 39.50
CA GLU A 662 -36.47 -22.40 40.43
C GLU A 662 -35.09 -21.87 39.96
N SER A 663 -34.57 -22.36 38.81
CA SER A 663 -33.32 -21.87 38.18
C SER A 663 -33.50 -21.05 36.89
N CYS A 664 -34.70 -21.00 36.27
CA CYS A 664 -34.93 -20.25 35.03
C CYS A 664 -36.29 -19.53 34.98
N ILE A 665 -36.23 -18.20 34.82
CA ILE A 665 -37.38 -17.27 34.75
C ILE A 665 -38.01 -17.28 33.34
N HIS A 666 -39.27 -16.82 33.21
CA HIS A 666 -40.09 -16.67 31.98
C HIS A 666 -40.91 -17.91 31.55
N GLY A 667 -41.82 -18.37 32.41
CA GLY A 667 -42.75 -19.48 32.14
C GLY A 667 -44.23 -19.06 32.04
N GLU A 668 -44.56 -18.10 31.17
CA GLU A 668 -45.91 -17.45 31.11
C GLU A 668 -46.61 -17.52 29.73
N LEU A 669 -46.15 -18.38 28.81
CA LEU A 669 -46.84 -18.68 27.54
C LEU A 669 -46.96 -20.19 27.31
N LEU A 670 -47.42 -20.92 28.34
CA LEU A 670 -47.62 -22.38 28.34
C LEU A 670 -48.51 -22.91 29.48
#